data_AF-A0A9W8FLI2-F1
#
_entry.id   AF-A0A9W8FLI2-F1
#
_cell.length_a   1.000
_cell.length_b   1.000
_cell.length_c   1.000
_cell.angle_alpha   90.00
_cell.angle_beta   90.00
_cell.angle_gamma   90.00
#
_symmetry.space_group_name_H-M   'P 1'
#
loop_
_entity.id
_entity.type
_entity.pdbx_description
1 polymer ?
#
loop_
_entity_poly.entity_id
_entity_poly.type
_entity_poly.pdbx_seq_one_letter_code
_entity_poly.pdbx_strand_id
1 'polypeptide(L)'
;MYLQPTKNGAKGVRLHSVPQKATACKRLNVTKQCFVYASIHSSAVANGQPATAELKSKLLEIERLPFPKFTITNSGMADLIPNPKQFDKDVLGSRLSITPIELRKLVNQFVETNRGSSSIAENMEIWRRDVLVAFRGNFSEITLAASMFAKTSRNKTLTCALYKVAAEEGYQNAAYNYALLVGTKELKVTGGNALSKKIIEELAQLDHIPSMLALSDIKIRSKNSNDMKEAVRILEKAAELKNGHAYYRLGHIYSNGLLVKHDYKKAIEWYGKLEELGSPDGYYLIGCMLLEGKGSADGKPDLKAAFESFEKAAAKGSVISQYELGMRYTDGIDVAKDTDLGLEYLILAAEGEMVMAMIKLSILYMEGTDIPKNYKQAREYLDKATKCAGTHKEVNATIQKVRTELDKLDNEPKDESRCIVIASTEFQQTYFVQNKHYRNGGPVLLYGVGERMATISDIENGWIDTLARETHGLIVLIELRFYGNSVPKMADGDNNNDNGNSTADILQFLTVKQMMADTRRFIKHVQLPDVLQHKEYTRARNGDTPWVLVGGSFAGSLMAWTKQQYSDINAFVVASSAPMVVKDGYWEFDQMASWRLPCAHNLSLAVQQLDDELDKGDNKTFATIKRRFGLENIPSINLFVSALAIQVSLLIQAPARQQTLDQINGFCDHLAANSLVHVTRSFSQRHRILPQTGCPKGDDRSWFWQQCLELGMWQTAPLPADRVHFNSRLRSRRLTTEYFHTQCAECFPMSRNRWAAAQKQAFRAFAQHALESFAGNINASDMLFTVGELDPWRFLTLDTQLPISGTPHVIVIPGASHVEDLLGPLDNDDVDGIGSGERPEIQSARSII
;
A
#
# COMPACT_ATOMS: atom_id res chain seq x y z
N MET A 1 60.45 -8.32 -17.86
CA MET A 1 61.34 -7.37 -18.56
C MET A 1 60.64 -6.02 -18.58
N TYR A 2 61.30 -5.01 -18.01
CA TYR A 2 60.83 -3.63 -17.88
C TYR A 2 60.66 -2.94 -19.24
N LEU A 3 59.63 -2.09 -19.37
CA LEU A 3 59.76 -0.63 -19.55
C LEU A 3 58.38 0.04 -19.75
N GLN A 4 58.08 1.01 -18.88
CA GLN A 4 57.27 2.21 -19.17
C GLN A 4 58.22 3.32 -19.75
N PRO A 5 57.79 4.54 -20.23
CA PRO A 5 56.55 5.28 -19.90
C PRO A 5 55.87 6.19 -20.99
N THR A 6 54.71 6.74 -20.60
CA THR A 6 53.97 7.97 -21.05
C THR A 6 53.23 7.97 -22.40
N LYS A 7 52.06 8.62 -22.61
CA LYS A 7 51.18 9.53 -21.82
C LYS A 7 49.77 9.49 -22.44
N ASN A 8 48.73 9.41 -21.59
CA ASN A 8 47.30 9.70 -21.83
C ASN A 8 46.60 9.09 -23.04
N GLY A 9 46.07 7.87 -22.87
CA GLY A 9 45.04 7.29 -23.72
C GLY A 9 43.65 7.41 -23.08
N ALA A 10 42.87 8.42 -23.47
CA ALA A 10 41.42 8.33 -23.40
C ALA A 10 40.96 7.48 -24.60
N LYS A 11 40.69 6.18 -24.38
CA LYS A 11 39.95 5.37 -25.35
C LYS A 11 38.47 5.54 -25.06
N GLY A 12 37.88 6.59 -25.62
CA GLY A 12 36.44 6.66 -25.78
C GLY A 12 35.98 5.58 -26.76
N VAL A 13 35.06 4.72 -26.33
CA VAL A 13 34.30 3.88 -27.24
C VAL A 13 33.28 4.78 -27.94
N ARG A 14 33.57 5.15 -29.19
CA ARG A 14 32.56 5.71 -30.11
C ARG A 14 31.68 4.56 -30.58
N LEU A 15 30.40 4.57 -30.19
CA LEU A 15 29.36 3.92 -30.96
C LEU A 15 28.78 4.96 -31.93
N HIS A 16 28.82 4.62 -33.22
CA HIS A 16 28.36 5.48 -34.29
C HIS A 16 26.86 5.78 -34.16
N SER A 17 26.54 7.06 -34.28
CA SER A 17 25.20 7.58 -34.55
C SER A 17 24.59 6.89 -35.76
N VAL A 18 23.39 6.32 -35.61
CA VAL A 18 22.49 6.03 -36.74
C VAL A 18 21.53 7.23 -36.85
N PRO A 19 21.21 7.72 -38.07
CA PRO A 19 20.78 9.10 -38.29
C PRO A 19 19.32 9.34 -37.91
N GLN A 20 19.01 10.58 -37.54
CA GLN A 20 17.68 11.16 -37.68
C GLN A 20 17.17 10.97 -39.13
N LYS A 21 16.24 10.04 -39.31
CA LYS A 21 15.17 10.14 -40.31
C LYS A 21 13.89 9.60 -39.69
N ALA A 22 12.88 10.46 -39.65
CA ALA A 22 11.51 10.15 -39.31
C ALA A 22 11.01 8.93 -40.11
N THR A 23 11.00 7.73 -39.52
CA THR A 23 10.30 6.55 -40.05
C THR A 23 10.16 5.46 -38.99
N ALA A 24 9.29 5.66 -37.99
CA ALA A 24 8.88 4.60 -37.07
C ALA A 24 7.34 4.43 -37.01
N CYS A 25 6.65 4.72 -38.11
CA CYS A 25 5.32 4.16 -38.40
C CYS A 25 5.41 3.39 -39.71
N LYS A 26 6.07 2.23 -39.72
CA LYS A 26 5.84 1.21 -40.75
C LYS A 26 6.36 -0.15 -40.30
N ARG A 27 5.39 -1.03 -40.02
CA ARG A 27 5.50 -2.50 -39.96
C ARG A 27 6.29 -3.09 -38.78
N LEU A 28 5.78 -2.87 -37.57
CA LEU A 28 5.65 -4.01 -36.65
C LEU A 28 4.47 -4.85 -37.15
N ASN A 29 4.70 -6.12 -37.44
CA ASN A 29 3.66 -7.05 -37.88
C ASN A 29 2.72 -7.32 -36.69
N VAL A 30 1.71 -6.46 -36.51
CA VAL A 30 0.65 -6.56 -35.48
C VAL A 30 -0.23 -7.82 -35.68
N THR A 31 -0.02 -8.59 -36.74
CA THR A 31 -0.77 -9.82 -37.03
C THR A 31 -0.48 -11.02 -36.12
N LYS A 32 0.42 -10.93 -35.13
CA LYS A 32 0.73 -12.05 -34.21
C LYS A 32 0.53 -11.79 -32.70
N GLN A 33 0.01 -10.63 -32.28
CA GLN A 33 -0.32 -10.37 -30.86
C GLN A 33 -1.80 -10.55 -30.49
N CYS A 34 -2.66 -11.06 -31.40
CA CYS A 34 -4.08 -11.32 -31.10
C CYS A 34 -4.37 -12.54 -30.21
N PHE A 35 -3.44 -13.03 -29.39
CA PHE A 35 -3.68 -14.19 -28.51
C PHE A 35 -3.02 -14.07 -27.14
N VAL A 36 -3.13 -12.91 -26.48
CA VAL A 36 -3.02 -12.82 -25.00
C VAL A 36 -3.99 -11.74 -24.49
N TYR A 37 -5.30 -12.00 -24.58
CA TYR A 37 -6.32 -11.29 -23.78
C TYR A 37 -7.48 -12.26 -23.53
N ALA A 38 -7.25 -13.19 -22.59
CA ALA A 38 -8.25 -14.15 -22.10
C ALA A 38 -8.50 -13.99 -20.59
N SER A 39 -8.29 -12.79 -20.04
CA SER A 39 -8.52 -12.47 -18.62
C SER A 39 -9.35 -11.20 -18.42
N ILE A 40 -10.29 -10.89 -19.33
CA ILE A 40 -11.26 -9.78 -19.18
C ILE A 40 -12.70 -10.33 -19.10
N HIS A 41 -12.92 -11.31 -18.23
CA HIS A 41 -14.27 -11.68 -17.77
C HIS A 41 -14.52 -11.36 -16.30
N SER A 42 -13.62 -10.62 -15.62
CA SER A 42 -13.89 -10.18 -14.24
C SER A 42 -13.37 -8.79 -13.86
N SER A 43 -12.78 -7.99 -14.76
CA SER A 43 -12.13 -6.72 -14.38
C SER A 43 -12.82 -5.44 -14.89
N ALA A 44 -13.71 -5.51 -15.88
CA ALA A 44 -14.37 -4.30 -16.42
C ALA A 44 -15.48 -3.70 -15.52
N VAL A 45 -15.71 -4.29 -14.33
CA VAL A 45 -16.58 -3.71 -13.28
C VAL A 45 -15.75 -3.26 -12.07
N ALA A 46 -14.45 -3.56 -12.02
CA ALA A 46 -13.66 -3.40 -10.81
C ALA A 46 -12.98 -2.04 -10.67
N ASN A 47 -12.74 -1.26 -11.72
CA ASN A 47 -12.18 0.08 -11.60
C ASN A 47 -12.70 1.01 -12.71
N GLY A 48 -13.63 1.89 -12.36
CA GLY A 48 -14.21 2.89 -13.27
C GLY A 48 -15.74 2.97 -13.17
N GLN A 49 -16.23 3.52 -12.06
CA GLN A 49 -17.66 3.72 -11.68
C GLN A 49 -18.54 2.46 -11.58
N PRO A 50 -19.39 2.34 -10.53
CA PRO A 50 -20.43 1.32 -10.51
C PRO A 50 -21.43 1.61 -11.63
N ALA A 51 -21.69 0.61 -12.49
CA ALA A 51 -22.84 0.62 -13.38
C ALA A 51 -24.09 1.06 -12.60
N THR A 52 -24.88 1.98 -13.17
CA THR A 52 -26.08 2.51 -12.52
C THR A 52 -27.00 1.35 -12.10
N ALA A 53 -27.69 1.49 -10.97
CA ALA A 53 -28.61 0.46 -10.47
C ALA A 53 -29.64 0.05 -11.54
N GLU A 54 -30.06 1.00 -12.37
CA GLU A 54 -30.95 0.80 -13.50
C GLU A 54 -30.32 -0.07 -14.62
N LEU A 55 -29.05 0.17 -14.98
CA LEU A 55 -28.34 -0.64 -15.97
C LEU A 55 -28.12 -2.06 -15.45
N LYS A 56 -27.76 -2.23 -14.17
CA LYS A 56 -27.63 -3.55 -13.55
C LYS A 56 -28.95 -4.32 -13.55
N SER A 57 -30.06 -3.65 -13.26
CA SER A 57 -31.40 -4.27 -13.27
C SER A 57 -31.79 -4.74 -14.67
N LYS A 58 -31.59 -3.90 -15.70
CA LYS A 58 -31.89 -4.26 -17.10
C LYS A 58 -30.98 -5.38 -17.63
N LEU A 59 -29.70 -5.38 -17.26
CA LEU A 59 -28.77 -6.46 -17.60
C LEU A 59 -29.15 -7.79 -16.94
N LEU A 60 -29.61 -7.75 -15.69
CA LEU A 60 -30.07 -8.95 -14.96
C LEU A 60 -31.36 -9.53 -15.56
N GLU A 61 -32.24 -8.68 -16.09
CA GLU A 61 -33.46 -9.08 -16.78
C GLU A 61 -33.14 -9.74 -18.13
N ILE A 62 -32.23 -9.15 -18.91
CA ILE A 62 -31.72 -9.73 -20.17
C ILE A 62 -31.06 -11.09 -19.90
N GLU A 63 -30.26 -11.21 -18.84
CA GLU A 63 -29.51 -12.43 -18.49
C GLU A 63 -30.41 -13.66 -18.24
N ARG A 64 -31.68 -13.45 -17.87
CA ARG A 64 -32.64 -14.52 -17.49
C ARG A 64 -33.63 -14.89 -18.60
N LEU A 65 -33.53 -14.31 -19.79
CA LEU A 65 -34.47 -14.60 -20.87
C LEU A 65 -34.32 -16.05 -21.38
N PRO A 66 -35.43 -16.80 -21.54
CA PRO A 66 -35.37 -18.19 -21.98
C PRO A 66 -34.88 -18.31 -23.43
N PHE A 67 -34.04 -19.32 -23.70
CA PHE A 67 -33.54 -19.68 -25.04
C PHE A 67 -33.75 -21.19 -25.32
N PRO A 68 -33.63 -21.66 -26.58
CA PRO A 68 -33.92 -23.05 -26.95
C PRO A 68 -33.06 -24.10 -26.24
N LYS A 69 -33.65 -25.24 -25.84
CA LYS A 69 -32.87 -26.39 -25.37
C LYS A 69 -32.03 -26.97 -26.51
N PHE A 70 -30.76 -27.27 -26.23
CA PHE A 70 -29.83 -27.81 -27.23
C PHE A 70 -29.63 -29.32 -27.07
N THR A 71 -29.94 -30.08 -28.12
CA THR A 71 -29.76 -31.55 -28.13
C THR A 71 -28.37 -31.92 -28.64
N ILE A 72 -27.57 -32.60 -27.81
CA ILE A 72 -26.34 -33.29 -28.24
C ILE A 72 -26.70 -34.76 -28.52
N THR A 73 -26.11 -35.37 -29.55
CA THR A 73 -26.29 -36.80 -29.85
C THR A 73 -25.73 -37.68 -28.72
N ASN A 74 -26.24 -38.91 -28.56
CA ASN A 74 -25.76 -39.85 -27.52
C ASN A 74 -24.22 -40.05 -27.54
N SER A 75 -23.60 -40.05 -28.71
CA SER A 75 -22.14 -40.15 -28.87
C SER A 75 -21.36 -38.95 -28.32
N GLY A 76 -21.92 -37.73 -28.38
CA GLY A 76 -21.28 -36.53 -27.87
C GLY A 76 -21.48 -36.32 -26.36
N MET A 77 -22.49 -36.96 -25.76
CA MET A 77 -22.73 -36.86 -24.32
C MET A 77 -21.75 -37.70 -23.48
N ALA A 78 -21.16 -38.76 -24.04
CA ALA A 78 -20.16 -39.58 -23.35
C ALA A 78 -18.93 -38.78 -22.92
N ASP A 79 -18.50 -37.81 -23.74
CA ASP A 79 -17.37 -36.93 -23.46
C ASP A 79 -17.69 -35.86 -22.39
N LEU A 80 -18.97 -35.68 -22.05
CA LEU A 80 -19.44 -34.77 -21.00
C LEU A 80 -19.53 -35.42 -19.60
N ILE A 81 -19.16 -36.70 -19.46
CA ILE A 81 -19.19 -37.41 -18.17
C ILE A 81 -17.94 -37.02 -17.33
N PRO A 82 -18.10 -36.41 -16.13
CA PRO A 82 -16.98 -35.99 -15.29
C PRO A 82 -16.08 -37.15 -14.82
N ASN A 83 -14.78 -36.93 -14.65
CA ASN A 83 -13.88 -37.94 -14.09
C ASN A 83 -13.83 -37.89 -12.54
N PRO A 84 -14.17 -38.98 -11.81
CA PRO A 84 -14.24 -39.02 -10.35
C PRO A 84 -12.88 -38.94 -9.63
N LYS A 85 -11.75 -39.12 -10.32
CA LYS A 85 -10.41 -39.06 -9.71
C LYS A 85 -9.80 -37.65 -9.62
N GLN A 86 -10.48 -36.63 -10.12
CA GLN A 86 -9.94 -35.26 -10.26
C GLN A 86 -10.64 -34.23 -9.34
N PHE A 87 -11.27 -34.68 -8.26
CA PHE A 87 -11.97 -33.82 -7.30
C PHE A 87 -11.02 -33.30 -6.23
N ASP A 88 -10.77 -32.00 -6.25
CA ASP A 88 -10.01 -31.30 -5.23
C ASP A 88 -10.92 -30.86 -4.07
N LYS A 89 -10.48 -31.07 -2.82
CA LYS A 89 -11.31 -30.85 -1.61
C LYS A 89 -11.39 -29.38 -1.18
N ASP A 90 -10.45 -28.55 -1.65
CA ASP A 90 -10.20 -27.22 -1.06
C ASP A 90 -10.76 -26.04 -1.90
N VAL A 91 -11.57 -26.33 -2.93
CA VAL A 91 -11.98 -25.34 -3.93
C VAL A 91 -13.19 -24.48 -3.52
N LEU A 92 -14.04 -24.98 -2.63
CA LEU A 92 -15.35 -24.40 -2.33
C LEU A 92 -15.31 -23.72 -0.95
N GLY A 93 -15.05 -22.42 -0.92
CA GLY A 93 -15.18 -21.59 0.30
C GLY A 93 -16.65 -21.36 0.71
N SER A 94 -16.89 -20.55 1.76
CA SER A 94 -18.20 -20.29 2.39
C SER A 94 -19.26 -19.55 1.53
N ARG A 95 -19.12 -19.53 0.19
CA ARG A 95 -19.93 -18.71 -0.72
C ARG A 95 -21.08 -19.44 -1.44
N LEU A 96 -21.20 -20.75 -1.27
CA LEU A 96 -22.25 -21.56 -1.89
C LEU A 96 -23.09 -22.24 -0.81
N SER A 97 -24.37 -22.45 -1.08
CA SER A 97 -25.28 -23.12 -0.16
C SER A 97 -25.10 -24.65 -0.16
N ILE A 98 -24.57 -25.23 -1.24
CA ILE A 98 -24.22 -26.64 -1.35
C ILE A 98 -22.85 -26.92 -0.71
N THR A 99 -22.75 -27.98 0.09
CA THR A 99 -21.47 -28.37 0.70
C THR A 99 -20.57 -29.11 -0.31
N PRO A 100 -19.23 -29.07 -0.13
CA PRO A 100 -18.31 -29.84 -0.97
C PRO A 100 -18.60 -31.36 -0.97
N ILE A 101 -19.11 -31.87 0.16
CA ILE A 101 -19.45 -33.28 0.33
C ILE A 101 -20.69 -33.64 -0.49
N GLU A 102 -21.74 -32.82 -0.46
CA GLU A 102 -22.97 -33.02 -1.24
C GLU A 102 -22.68 -32.97 -2.74
N LEU A 103 -21.90 -32.00 -3.20
CA LEU A 103 -21.51 -31.90 -4.60
C LEU A 103 -20.70 -33.12 -5.05
N ARG A 104 -19.79 -33.62 -4.21
CA ARG A 104 -19.01 -34.83 -4.53
C ARG A 104 -19.89 -36.07 -4.63
N LYS A 105 -20.87 -36.22 -3.75
CA LYS A 105 -21.85 -37.32 -3.81
C LYS A 105 -22.64 -37.27 -5.12
N LEU A 106 -23.15 -36.08 -5.46
CA LEU A 106 -23.90 -35.84 -6.69
C LEU A 106 -23.09 -36.25 -7.93
N VAL A 107 -21.82 -35.82 -8.04
CA VAL A 107 -21.00 -36.18 -9.21
C VAL A 107 -20.67 -37.67 -9.24
N ASN A 108 -20.28 -38.27 -8.11
CA ASN A 108 -19.98 -39.71 -8.07
C ASN A 108 -21.17 -40.55 -8.52
N GLN A 109 -22.37 -40.21 -8.04
CA GLN A 109 -23.61 -40.88 -8.42
C GLN A 109 -23.85 -40.79 -9.94
N PHE A 110 -23.64 -39.62 -10.54
CA PHE A 110 -23.80 -39.45 -11.98
C PHE A 110 -22.80 -40.26 -12.79
N VAL A 111 -21.53 -40.28 -12.38
CA VAL A 111 -20.50 -41.08 -13.05
C VAL A 111 -20.82 -42.56 -12.99
N GLU A 112 -21.23 -43.06 -11.82
CA GLU A 112 -21.59 -44.47 -11.64
C GLU A 112 -22.80 -44.85 -12.50
N THR A 113 -23.83 -44.00 -12.54
CA THR A 113 -25.04 -44.21 -13.34
C THR A 113 -24.76 -44.28 -14.84
N ASN A 114 -23.70 -43.62 -15.33
CA ASN A 114 -23.38 -43.53 -16.76
C ASN A 114 -22.27 -44.47 -17.22
N ARG A 115 -21.65 -45.22 -16.32
CA ARG A 115 -20.52 -46.08 -16.66
C ARG A 115 -20.98 -47.25 -17.54
N GLY A 116 -20.72 -47.16 -18.84
CA GLY A 116 -21.11 -48.20 -19.82
C GLY A 116 -22.58 -48.17 -20.25
N SER A 117 -23.31 -47.09 -19.96
CA SER A 117 -24.72 -46.95 -20.33
C SER A 117 -24.92 -46.60 -21.81
N SER A 118 -25.92 -47.19 -22.45
CA SER A 118 -26.42 -46.80 -23.79
C SER A 118 -27.46 -45.67 -23.76
N SER A 119 -27.92 -45.26 -22.57
CA SER A 119 -28.97 -44.25 -22.34
C SER A 119 -28.44 -42.96 -21.68
N ILE A 120 -27.25 -42.51 -22.08
CA ILE A 120 -26.57 -41.32 -21.51
C ILE A 120 -27.48 -40.07 -21.55
N ALA A 121 -28.31 -39.91 -22.58
CA ALA A 121 -29.25 -38.79 -22.67
C ALA A 121 -30.33 -38.80 -21.57
N GLU A 122 -30.91 -39.96 -21.25
CA GLU A 122 -31.90 -40.08 -20.16
C GLU A 122 -31.24 -39.81 -18.80
N ASN A 123 -30.03 -40.32 -18.61
CA ASN A 123 -29.25 -40.09 -17.40
C ASN A 123 -28.82 -38.62 -17.23
N MET A 124 -28.68 -37.86 -18.33
CA MET A 124 -28.43 -36.42 -18.28
C MET A 124 -29.63 -35.61 -17.80
N GLU A 125 -30.87 -36.09 -18.02
CA GLU A 125 -32.05 -35.46 -17.42
C GLU A 125 -32.12 -35.75 -15.91
N ILE A 126 -31.69 -36.94 -15.49
CA ILE A 126 -31.53 -37.27 -14.06
C ILE A 126 -30.47 -36.36 -13.43
N TRP A 127 -29.32 -36.18 -14.08
CA TRP A 127 -28.29 -35.23 -13.65
C TRP A 127 -28.81 -33.81 -13.50
N ARG A 128 -29.52 -33.32 -14.52
CA ARG A 128 -30.13 -31.99 -14.47
C ARG A 128 -31.04 -31.87 -13.25
N ARG A 129 -31.95 -32.82 -13.05
CA ARG A 129 -32.85 -32.83 -11.88
C ARG A 129 -32.06 -32.82 -10.57
N ASP A 130 -31.06 -33.68 -10.44
CA ASP A 130 -30.32 -33.84 -9.19
C ASP A 130 -29.44 -32.62 -8.87
N VAL A 131 -28.84 -31.97 -9.90
CA VAL A 131 -28.16 -30.67 -9.76
C VAL A 131 -29.13 -29.58 -9.33
N LEU A 132 -30.31 -29.50 -9.96
CA LEU A 132 -31.33 -28.52 -9.59
C LEU A 132 -31.80 -28.69 -8.14
N VAL A 133 -31.98 -29.94 -7.68
CA VAL A 133 -32.32 -30.24 -6.29
C VAL A 133 -31.18 -29.85 -5.36
N ALA A 134 -29.94 -30.22 -5.68
CA ALA A 134 -28.79 -29.96 -4.83
C ALA A 134 -28.49 -28.48 -4.63
N PHE A 135 -28.72 -27.66 -5.67
CA PHE A 135 -28.59 -26.21 -5.62
C PHE A 135 -29.92 -25.50 -5.30
N ARG A 136 -30.99 -26.23 -4.97
CA ARG A 136 -32.34 -25.69 -4.66
C ARG A 136 -32.89 -24.76 -5.75
N GLY A 137 -32.56 -25.02 -7.01
CA GLY A 137 -32.93 -24.15 -8.14
C GLY A 137 -32.20 -22.81 -8.17
N ASN A 138 -31.13 -22.60 -7.39
CA ASN A 138 -30.33 -21.38 -7.43
C ASN A 138 -29.31 -21.44 -8.57
N PHE A 139 -29.74 -21.05 -9.77
CA PHE A 139 -28.93 -21.12 -10.98
C PHE A 139 -27.72 -20.16 -10.98
N SER A 140 -27.78 -19.06 -10.21
CA SER A 140 -26.63 -18.18 -9.97
C SER A 140 -25.54 -18.91 -9.20
N GLU A 141 -25.90 -19.73 -8.21
CA GLU A 141 -24.95 -20.58 -7.50
C GLU A 141 -24.40 -21.72 -8.37
N ILE A 142 -25.21 -22.31 -9.26
CA ILE A 142 -24.73 -23.31 -10.24
C ILE A 142 -23.67 -22.68 -11.17
N THR A 143 -23.93 -21.47 -11.67
CA THR A 143 -23.03 -20.72 -12.55
C THR A 143 -21.74 -20.30 -11.82
N LEU A 144 -21.86 -19.89 -10.56
CA LEU A 144 -20.72 -19.56 -9.71
C LEU A 144 -19.86 -20.79 -9.41
N ALA A 145 -20.48 -21.92 -9.07
CA ALA A 145 -19.79 -23.18 -8.86
C ALA A 145 -19.01 -23.59 -10.12
N ALA A 146 -19.66 -23.58 -11.29
CA ALA A 146 -19.01 -23.86 -12.57
C ALA A 146 -17.80 -22.92 -12.82
N SER A 147 -17.93 -21.63 -12.52
CA SER A 147 -16.84 -20.65 -12.66
C SER A 147 -15.68 -20.93 -11.70
N MET A 148 -15.97 -21.34 -10.46
CA MET A 148 -14.95 -21.72 -9.48
C MET A 148 -14.18 -22.95 -9.96
N PHE A 149 -14.89 -23.97 -10.47
CA PHE A 149 -14.25 -25.16 -11.07
C PHE A 149 -13.42 -24.81 -12.30
N ALA A 150 -13.86 -23.86 -13.14
CA ALA A 150 -13.10 -23.43 -14.30
C ALA A 150 -11.74 -22.79 -13.92
N LYS A 151 -11.67 -22.06 -12.80
CA LYS A 151 -10.47 -21.37 -12.33
C LYS A 151 -9.50 -22.28 -11.58
N THR A 152 -10.03 -23.21 -10.79
CA THR A 152 -9.25 -23.99 -9.81
C THR A 152 -9.00 -25.42 -10.25
N SER A 153 -9.88 -26.00 -11.06
CA SER A 153 -9.80 -27.39 -11.49
C SER A 153 -9.40 -27.50 -12.95
N ARG A 154 -8.65 -28.55 -13.29
CA ARG A 154 -8.47 -28.96 -14.70
C ARG A 154 -9.71 -29.69 -15.26
N ASN A 155 -10.83 -29.75 -14.51
CA ASN A 155 -12.00 -30.55 -14.83
C ASN A 155 -12.99 -29.78 -15.71
N LYS A 156 -12.63 -29.60 -16.98
CA LYS A 156 -13.43 -28.89 -17.98
C LYS A 156 -14.78 -29.56 -18.25
N THR A 157 -14.86 -30.88 -18.04
CA THR A 157 -16.06 -31.68 -18.27
C THR A 157 -17.15 -31.40 -17.24
N LEU A 158 -16.82 -31.38 -15.94
CA LEU A 158 -17.76 -31.01 -14.88
C LEU A 158 -18.22 -29.56 -15.04
N THR A 159 -17.29 -28.65 -15.29
CA THR A 159 -17.57 -27.24 -15.57
C THR A 159 -18.58 -27.10 -16.72
N CYS A 160 -18.37 -27.84 -17.80
CA CYS A 160 -19.28 -27.86 -18.95
C CYS A 160 -20.67 -28.41 -18.58
N ALA A 161 -20.75 -29.50 -17.81
CA ALA A 161 -22.01 -30.11 -17.40
C ALA A 161 -22.83 -29.19 -16.46
N LEU A 162 -22.19 -28.45 -15.55
CA LEU A 162 -22.86 -27.48 -14.68
C LEU A 162 -23.36 -26.27 -15.47
N TYR A 163 -22.54 -25.72 -16.39
CA TYR A 163 -23.00 -24.65 -17.27
C TYR A 163 -24.16 -25.09 -18.16
N LYS A 164 -24.18 -26.34 -18.65
CA LYS A 164 -25.31 -26.88 -19.42
C LYS A 164 -26.62 -26.83 -18.63
N VAL A 165 -26.59 -27.22 -17.35
CA VAL A 165 -27.80 -27.20 -16.51
C VAL A 165 -28.31 -25.77 -16.33
N ALA A 166 -27.45 -24.81 -15.96
CA ALA A 166 -27.87 -23.42 -15.82
C ALA A 166 -28.31 -22.81 -17.16
N ALA A 167 -27.65 -23.18 -18.26
CA ALA A 167 -28.02 -22.78 -19.61
C ALA A 167 -29.45 -23.24 -19.93
N GLU A 168 -29.81 -24.51 -19.74
CA GLU A 168 -31.15 -25.05 -20.07
C GLU A 168 -32.31 -24.39 -19.31
N GLU A 169 -32.01 -23.60 -18.29
CA GLU A 169 -32.95 -22.81 -17.47
C GLU A 169 -33.03 -21.33 -17.91
N GLY A 170 -32.34 -20.96 -18.99
CA GLY A 170 -32.38 -19.62 -19.57
C GLY A 170 -31.25 -18.68 -19.12
N TYR A 171 -30.20 -19.16 -18.45
CA TYR A 171 -29.07 -18.31 -18.06
C TYR A 171 -28.10 -18.10 -19.22
N GLN A 172 -28.12 -16.91 -19.81
CA GLN A 172 -27.37 -16.60 -21.02
C GLN A 172 -25.85 -16.67 -20.85
N ASN A 173 -25.30 -16.19 -19.72
CA ASN A 173 -23.87 -16.28 -19.43
C ASN A 173 -23.41 -17.75 -19.27
N ALA A 174 -24.25 -18.60 -18.66
CA ALA A 174 -23.97 -20.03 -18.57
C ALA A 174 -24.01 -20.69 -19.95
N ALA A 175 -24.99 -20.33 -20.79
CA ALA A 175 -25.10 -20.80 -22.17
C ALA A 175 -23.91 -20.38 -23.04
N TYR A 176 -23.42 -19.15 -22.87
CA TYR A 176 -22.22 -18.67 -23.54
C TYR A 176 -20.96 -19.40 -23.09
N ASN A 177 -20.75 -19.56 -21.78
CA ASN A 177 -19.61 -20.31 -21.25
C ASN A 177 -19.65 -21.79 -21.65
N TYR A 178 -20.85 -22.38 -21.69
CA TYR A 178 -21.08 -23.71 -22.24
C TYR A 178 -20.69 -23.76 -23.74
N ALA A 179 -21.14 -22.79 -24.54
CA ALA A 179 -20.81 -22.70 -25.96
C ALA A 179 -19.29 -22.60 -26.20
N LEU A 180 -18.58 -21.80 -25.39
CA LEU A 180 -17.12 -21.70 -25.46
C LEU A 180 -16.46 -23.06 -25.19
N LEU A 181 -16.90 -23.77 -24.15
CA LEU A 181 -16.34 -25.07 -23.75
C LEU A 181 -16.57 -26.15 -24.81
N VAL A 182 -17.81 -26.31 -25.31
CA VAL A 182 -18.11 -27.33 -26.34
C VAL A 182 -17.45 -27.02 -27.68
N GLY A 183 -17.15 -25.74 -27.96
CA GLY A 183 -16.37 -25.31 -29.12
C GLY A 183 -14.85 -25.52 -28.99
N THR A 184 -14.36 -25.95 -27.82
CA THR A 184 -12.94 -26.27 -27.66
C THR A 184 -12.59 -27.64 -28.23
N LYS A 185 -11.36 -27.76 -28.75
CA LYS A 185 -10.81 -29.07 -29.14
C LYS A 185 -10.47 -29.97 -27.94
N GLU A 186 -10.55 -29.45 -26.73
CA GLU A 186 -10.13 -30.14 -25.50
C GLU A 186 -11.20 -31.10 -24.99
N LEU A 187 -12.48 -30.73 -25.06
CA LEU A 187 -13.60 -31.61 -24.70
C LEU A 187 -13.96 -32.60 -25.81
N LYS A 188 -13.43 -32.42 -27.03
CA LYS A 188 -13.64 -33.31 -28.19
C LYS A 188 -15.11 -33.62 -28.52
N VAL A 189 -16.04 -32.74 -28.13
CA VAL A 189 -17.48 -32.93 -28.39
C VAL A 189 -17.75 -33.01 -29.89
N THR A 190 -18.34 -34.12 -30.33
CA THR A 190 -18.72 -34.31 -31.73
C THR A 190 -19.73 -33.22 -32.16
N GLY A 191 -19.42 -32.47 -33.22
CA GLY A 191 -20.24 -31.34 -33.67
C GLY A 191 -20.17 -30.08 -32.78
N GLY A 192 -19.28 -30.07 -31.78
CA GLY A 192 -19.18 -29.01 -30.77
C GLY A 192 -18.95 -27.61 -31.33
N ASN A 193 -18.17 -27.46 -32.40
CA ASN A 193 -17.96 -26.17 -33.07
C ASN A 193 -19.23 -25.62 -33.72
N ALA A 194 -20.03 -26.49 -34.36
CA ALA A 194 -21.28 -26.10 -35.01
C ALA A 194 -22.33 -25.74 -33.96
N LEU A 195 -22.41 -26.51 -32.87
CA LEU A 195 -23.26 -26.22 -31.73
C LEU A 195 -22.85 -24.90 -31.07
N SER A 196 -21.58 -24.72 -30.75
CA SER A 196 -21.03 -23.47 -30.17
C SER A 196 -21.43 -22.25 -30.98
N LYS A 197 -21.24 -22.29 -32.31
CA LYS A 197 -21.62 -21.21 -33.21
C LYS A 197 -23.14 -20.93 -33.17
N LYS A 198 -23.98 -21.98 -33.21
CA LYS A 198 -25.44 -21.84 -33.15
C LYS A 198 -25.88 -21.17 -31.85
N ILE A 199 -25.35 -21.59 -30.71
CA ILE A 199 -25.67 -21.00 -29.40
C ILE A 199 -25.27 -19.51 -29.37
N ILE A 200 -24.07 -19.19 -29.86
CA ILE A 200 -23.59 -17.80 -29.94
C ILE A 200 -24.49 -16.95 -30.86
N GLU A 201 -24.97 -17.50 -31.98
CA GLU A 201 -25.89 -16.80 -32.89
C GLU A 201 -27.25 -16.51 -32.23
N GLU A 202 -27.83 -17.48 -31.52
CA GLU A 202 -29.10 -17.31 -30.82
C GLU A 202 -28.98 -16.30 -29.66
N LEU A 203 -27.93 -16.41 -28.84
CA LEU A 203 -27.68 -15.46 -27.75
C LEU A 203 -27.43 -14.04 -28.26
N ALA A 204 -26.74 -13.89 -29.39
CA ALA A 204 -26.52 -12.58 -29.99
C ALA A 204 -27.82 -11.93 -30.48
N GLN A 205 -28.83 -12.70 -30.89
CA GLN A 205 -30.16 -12.18 -31.23
C GLN A 205 -30.92 -11.66 -30.01
N LEU A 206 -30.62 -12.21 -28.82
CA LEU A 206 -31.16 -11.78 -27.53
C LEU A 206 -30.37 -10.63 -26.89
N ASP A 207 -29.52 -9.94 -27.67
CA ASP A 207 -28.69 -8.83 -27.20
C ASP A 207 -27.71 -9.20 -26.07
N HIS A 208 -27.35 -10.49 -25.99
CA HIS A 208 -26.31 -10.96 -25.09
C HIS A 208 -24.93 -10.50 -25.57
N ILE A 209 -24.42 -9.44 -24.94
CA ILE A 209 -23.21 -8.72 -25.36
C ILE A 209 -21.99 -9.64 -25.60
N PRO A 210 -21.60 -10.57 -24.70
CA PRO A 210 -20.46 -11.46 -24.95
C PRO A 210 -20.63 -12.31 -26.22
N SER A 211 -21.86 -12.73 -26.52
CA SER A 211 -22.17 -13.49 -27.74
C SER A 211 -22.19 -12.62 -28.99
N MET A 212 -22.66 -11.37 -28.91
CA MET A 212 -22.55 -10.40 -30.01
C MET A 212 -21.08 -10.17 -30.39
N LEU A 213 -20.21 -9.97 -29.40
CA LEU A 213 -18.76 -9.79 -29.62
C LEU A 213 -18.13 -11.05 -30.24
N ALA A 214 -18.46 -12.23 -29.72
CA ALA A 214 -17.96 -13.50 -30.24
C ALA A 214 -18.46 -13.79 -31.67
N LEU A 215 -19.72 -13.47 -31.96
CA LEU A 215 -20.30 -13.62 -33.30
C LEU A 215 -19.62 -12.69 -34.30
N SER A 216 -19.39 -11.43 -33.90
CA SER A 216 -18.62 -10.48 -34.71
C SER A 216 -17.23 -11.03 -35.04
N ASP A 217 -16.51 -11.58 -34.06
CA ASP A 217 -15.20 -12.22 -34.29
C ASP A 217 -15.26 -13.42 -35.25
N ILE A 218 -16.28 -14.27 -35.12
CA ILE A 218 -16.51 -15.40 -36.03
C ILE A 218 -16.70 -14.90 -37.46
N LYS A 219 -17.52 -13.86 -37.63
CA LYS A 219 -17.81 -13.25 -38.94
C LYS A 219 -16.60 -12.53 -39.54
N ILE A 220 -15.80 -11.85 -38.73
CA ILE A 220 -14.54 -11.22 -39.18
C ILE A 220 -13.57 -12.29 -39.70
N ARG A 221 -13.47 -13.43 -39.00
CA ARG A 221 -12.56 -14.54 -39.38
C ARG A 221 -12.99 -15.24 -40.68
N SER A 222 -14.26 -15.20 -41.07
CA SER A 222 -14.72 -15.83 -42.32
C SER A 222 -14.15 -15.15 -43.57
N LYS A 223 -13.64 -13.91 -43.42
CA LYS A 223 -13.09 -13.07 -44.51
C LYS A 223 -14.06 -12.81 -45.68
N ASN A 224 -15.35 -13.07 -45.49
CA ASN A 224 -16.39 -12.78 -46.46
C ASN A 224 -16.89 -11.33 -46.28
N SER A 225 -16.93 -10.55 -47.37
CA SER A 225 -17.36 -9.14 -47.35
C SER A 225 -18.74 -8.92 -46.72
N ASN A 226 -19.70 -9.83 -46.95
CA ASN A 226 -21.03 -9.72 -46.34
C ASN A 226 -21.00 -10.00 -44.83
N ASP A 227 -20.21 -10.98 -44.40
CA ASP A 227 -20.03 -11.28 -42.97
C ASP A 227 -19.30 -10.15 -42.25
N MET A 228 -18.31 -9.52 -42.89
CA MET A 228 -17.59 -8.37 -42.33
C MET A 228 -18.51 -7.17 -42.10
N LYS A 229 -19.41 -6.87 -43.04
CA LYS A 229 -20.42 -5.81 -42.86
C LYS A 229 -21.38 -6.12 -41.71
N GLU A 230 -21.80 -7.38 -41.63
CA GLU A 230 -22.67 -7.84 -40.55
C GLU A 230 -21.96 -7.81 -39.20
N ALA A 231 -20.66 -8.12 -39.15
CA ALA A 231 -19.84 -8.01 -37.95
C ALA A 231 -19.77 -6.58 -37.42
N VAL A 232 -19.70 -5.58 -38.31
CA VAL A 232 -19.75 -4.15 -37.93
C VAL A 232 -21.12 -3.79 -37.37
N ARG A 233 -22.21 -4.20 -38.01
CA ARG A 233 -23.58 -3.94 -37.49
C ARG A 233 -23.81 -4.55 -36.11
N ILE A 234 -23.32 -5.77 -35.89
CA ILE A 234 -23.41 -6.42 -34.58
C ILE A 234 -22.63 -5.63 -33.53
N LEU A 235 -21.45 -5.10 -33.88
CA LEU A 235 -20.69 -4.24 -32.98
C LEU A 235 -21.36 -2.89 -32.72
N GLU A 236 -21.97 -2.28 -33.74
CA GLU A 236 -22.76 -1.05 -33.58
C GLU A 236 -23.95 -1.28 -32.64
N LYS A 237 -24.67 -2.39 -32.79
CA LYS A 237 -25.75 -2.77 -31.85
C LYS A 237 -25.22 -3.00 -30.43
N ALA A 238 -24.08 -3.67 -30.26
CA ALA A 238 -23.46 -3.84 -28.94
C ALA A 238 -22.99 -2.50 -28.34
N ALA A 239 -22.59 -1.55 -29.18
CA ALA A 239 -22.18 -0.20 -28.81
C ALA A 239 -23.38 0.67 -28.39
N GLU A 240 -24.57 0.48 -28.99
CA GLU A 240 -25.83 1.10 -28.54
C GLU A 240 -26.20 0.67 -27.11
N LEU A 241 -25.85 -0.57 -26.73
CA LEU A 241 -25.97 -1.08 -25.36
C LEU A 241 -24.87 -0.57 -24.40
N LYS A 242 -24.12 0.46 -24.81
CA LYS A 242 -23.03 1.09 -24.06
C LYS A 242 -21.90 0.15 -23.65
N ASN A 243 -21.60 -0.85 -24.48
CA ASN A 243 -20.50 -1.76 -24.22
C ASN A 243 -19.14 -1.16 -24.65
N GLY A 244 -18.22 -0.99 -23.70
CA GLY A 244 -16.88 -0.48 -23.98
C GLY A 244 -16.06 -1.36 -24.94
N HIS A 245 -16.20 -2.68 -24.88
CA HIS A 245 -15.48 -3.56 -25.81
C HIS A 245 -15.94 -3.35 -27.27
N ALA A 246 -17.22 -3.06 -27.47
CA ALA A 246 -17.75 -2.71 -28.79
C ALA A 246 -17.19 -1.37 -29.28
N TYR A 247 -17.13 -0.34 -28.42
CA TYR A 247 -16.49 0.95 -28.73
C TYR A 247 -15.02 0.77 -29.16
N TYR A 248 -14.24 0.00 -28.40
CA TYR A 248 -12.85 -0.32 -28.74
C TYR A 248 -12.73 -0.97 -30.13
N ARG A 249 -13.53 -2.01 -30.39
CA ARG A 249 -13.48 -2.75 -31.67
C ARG A 249 -13.87 -1.88 -32.84
N LEU A 250 -14.93 -1.07 -32.72
CA LEU A 250 -15.35 -0.14 -33.77
C LEU A 250 -14.27 0.90 -34.04
N GLY A 251 -13.71 1.52 -32.99
CA GLY A 251 -12.59 2.45 -33.13
C GLY A 251 -11.41 1.82 -33.88
N HIS A 252 -11.05 0.59 -33.53
CA HIS A 252 -9.95 -0.14 -34.18
C HIS A 252 -10.24 -0.52 -35.64
N ILE A 253 -11.50 -0.87 -35.96
CA ILE A 253 -11.95 -1.16 -37.32
C ILE A 253 -11.86 0.09 -38.20
N TYR A 254 -12.33 1.23 -37.71
CA TYR A 254 -12.29 2.50 -38.45
C TYR A 254 -10.87 3.09 -38.54
N SER A 255 -10.03 2.93 -37.51
CA SER A 255 -8.65 3.43 -37.52
C SER A 255 -7.78 2.65 -38.49
N ASN A 256 -7.90 1.32 -38.53
CA ASN A 256 -7.05 0.45 -39.34
C ASN A 256 -7.67 0.05 -40.69
N GLY A 257 -8.91 0.47 -40.97
CA GLY A 257 -9.57 0.18 -42.25
C GLY A 257 -9.74 -1.32 -42.52
N LEU A 258 -9.83 -2.13 -41.46
CA LEU A 258 -9.74 -3.60 -41.55
C LEU A 258 -10.94 -4.24 -42.25
N LEU A 259 -12.12 -3.62 -42.11
CA LEU A 259 -13.41 -4.13 -42.62
C LEU A 259 -14.21 -3.06 -43.38
N VAL A 260 -13.83 -1.80 -43.22
CA VAL A 260 -14.45 -0.61 -43.80
C VAL A 260 -13.34 0.32 -44.27
N LYS A 261 -13.66 1.31 -45.11
CA LYS A 261 -12.68 2.34 -45.46
C LYS A 261 -12.24 3.08 -44.20
N HIS A 262 -10.95 3.40 -44.10
CA HIS A 262 -10.41 4.19 -42.99
C HIS A 262 -11.25 5.46 -42.76
N ASP A 263 -11.62 5.67 -41.51
CA ASP A 263 -12.33 6.87 -41.05
C ASP A 263 -11.81 7.23 -39.66
N TYR A 264 -10.75 8.04 -39.63
CA TYR A 264 -10.10 8.41 -38.38
C TYR A 264 -11.00 9.27 -37.48
N LYS A 265 -11.96 10.02 -38.05
CA LYS A 265 -12.92 10.80 -37.26
C LYS A 265 -13.86 9.87 -36.51
N LYS A 266 -14.45 8.90 -37.20
CA LYS A 266 -15.27 7.86 -36.54
C LYS A 266 -14.47 7.05 -35.53
N ALA A 267 -13.20 6.76 -35.81
CA ALA A 267 -12.36 6.06 -34.84
C ALA A 267 -12.18 6.86 -33.55
N ILE A 268 -11.88 8.16 -33.65
CA ILE A 268 -11.80 9.07 -32.50
C ILE A 268 -13.14 9.19 -31.79
N GLU A 269 -14.26 9.27 -32.51
CA GLU A 269 -15.61 9.28 -31.89
C GLU A 269 -15.87 8.02 -31.07
N TRP A 270 -15.54 6.84 -31.59
CA TRP A 270 -15.72 5.58 -30.86
C TRP A 270 -14.79 5.45 -29.67
N TYR A 271 -13.52 5.86 -29.79
CA TYR A 271 -12.61 5.90 -28.66
C TYR A 271 -12.98 6.99 -27.63
N GLY A 272 -13.58 8.10 -28.06
CA GLY A 272 -14.12 9.14 -27.16
C GLY A 272 -15.25 8.59 -26.30
N LYS A 273 -16.10 7.72 -26.84
CA LYS A 273 -17.11 7.01 -26.03
C LYS A 273 -16.49 6.07 -24.98
N LEU A 274 -15.28 5.55 -25.19
CA LEU A 274 -14.54 4.84 -24.13
C LEU A 274 -14.09 5.81 -23.03
N GLU A 275 -13.63 7.00 -23.39
CA GLU A 275 -13.26 8.05 -22.43
C GLU A 275 -14.46 8.49 -21.58
N GLU A 276 -15.65 8.63 -22.19
CA GLU A 276 -16.90 8.96 -21.49
C GLU A 276 -17.28 7.88 -20.46
N LEU A 277 -16.96 6.62 -20.72
CA LEU A 277 -17.09 5.51 -19.76
C LEU A 277 -15.96 5.49 -18.70
N GLY A 278 -15.06 6.46 -18.74
CA GLY A 278 -13.92 6.56 -17.85
C GLY A 278 -12.78 5.59 -18.14
N SER A 279 -12.80 4.90 -19.29
CA SER A 279 -11.79 3.90 -19.63
C SER A 279 -10.44 4.56 -20.02
N PRO A 280 -9.33 4.19 -19.38
CA PRO A 280 -7.99 4.67 -19.76
C PRO A 280 -7.62 4.33 -21.22
N ASP A 281 -8.15 3.24 -21.77
CA ASP A 281 -7.85 2.79 -23.13
C ASP A 281 -8.31 3.79 -24.20
N GLY A 282 -9.43 4.49 -23.95
CA GLY A 282 -9.93 5.52 -24.87
C GLY A 282 -8.91 6.65 -25.05
N TYR A 283 -8.44 7.19 -23.91
CA TYR A 283 -7.41 8.23 -23.87
C TYR A 283 -6.11 7.77 -24.52
N TYR A 284 -5.67 6.55 -24.23
CA TYR A 284 -4.46 5.99 -24.84
C TYR A 284 -4.56 5.90 -26.36
N LEU A 285 -5.67 5.33 -26.89
CA LEU A 285 -5.85 5.11 -28.32
C LEU A 285 -6.00 6.42 -29.09
N ILE A 286 -6.70 7.41 -28.50
CA ILE A 286 -6.76 8.77 -29.06
C ILE A 286 -5.37 9.41 -29.06
N GLY A 287 -4.61 9.30 -27.97
CA GLY A 287 -3.23 9.76 -27.91
C GLY A 287 -2.35 9.18 -29.02
N CYS A 288 -2.44 7.86 -29.26
CA CYS A 288 -1.74 7.19 -30.36
C CYS A 288 -2.15 7.76 -31.73
N MET A 289 -3.44 7.97 -31.96
CA MET A 289 -3.92 8.53 -33.23
C MET A 289 -3.42 9.96 -33.47
N LEU A 290 -3.46 10.80 -32.43
CA LEU A 290 -2.97 12.18 -32.49
C LEU A 290 -1.45 12.24 -32.73
N LEU A 291 -0.69 11.34 -32.11
CA LEU A 291 0.76 11.21 -32.31
C LEU A 291 1.11 10.82 -33.75
N GLU A 292 0.28 10.03 -34.41
CA GLU A 292 0.46 9.63 -35.81
C GLU A 292 -0.13 10.63 -36.82
N GLY A 293 -0.74 11.73 -36.34
CA GLY A 293 -1.47 12.68 -37.19
C GLY A 293 -2.75 12.11 -37.82
N LYS A 294 -3.27 11.00 -37.28
CA LYS A 294 -4.48 10.34 -37.78
C LYS A 294 -5.72 11.02 -37.21
N GLY A 295 -6.49 11.67 -38.09
CA GLY A 295 -7.71 12.39 -37.71
C GLY A 295 -7.55 13.90 -37.60
N SER A 296 -6.33 14.43 -37.75
CA SER A 296 -6.10 15.88 -37.90
C SER A 296 -6.44 16.34 -39.32
N ALA A 297 -6.83 17.62 -39.45
CA ALA A 297 -7.28 18.19 -40.73
C ALA A 297 -6.17 18.25 -41.80
N ASP A 298 -4.91 18.37 -41.38
CA ASP A 298 -3.73 18.44 -42.24
C ASP A 298 -2.86 17.16 -42.22
N GLY A 299 -3.31 16.12 -41.49
CA GLY A 299 -2.61 14.84 -41.37
C GLY A 299 -1.30 14.90 -40.57
N LYS A 300 -1.05 16.00 -39.85
CA LYS A 300 0.15 16.17 -39.03
C LYS A 300 -0.09 15.73 -37.58
N PRO A 301 0.95 15.20 -36.90
CA PRO A 301 0.91 14.92 -35.47
C PRO A 301 0.58 16.16 -34.63
N ASP A 302 -0.32 15.99 -33.65
CA ASP A 302 -0.50 16.93 -32.56
C ASP A 302 0.14 16.35 -31.31
N LEU A 303 1.43 16.63 -31.13
CA LEU A 303 2.21 16.10 -30.01
C LEU A 303 1.65 16.56 -28.67
N LYS A 304 1.22 17.82 -28.56
CA LYS A 304 0.71 18.35 -27.30
C LYS A 304 -0.56 17.62 -26.88
N ALA A 305 -1.54 17.52 -27.79
CA ALA A 305 -2.78 16.81 -27.49
C ALA A 305 -2.55 15.31 -27.27
N ALA A 306 -1.61 14.69 -27.98
CA ALA A 306 -1.26 13.28 -27.78
C ALA A 306 -0.70 13.01 -26.36
N PHE A 307 0.24 13.86 -25.89
CA PHE A 307 0.80 13.73 -24.55
C PHE A 307 -0.23 14.03 -23.47
N GLU A 308 -1.08 15.06 -23.62
CA GLU A 308 -2.18 15.32 -22.69
C GLU A 308 -3.16 14.12 -22.60
N SER A 309 -3.42 13.44 -23.71
CA SER A 309 -4.22 12.20 -23.74
C SER A 309 -3.51 11.05 -23.03
N PHE A 310 -2.21 10.84 -23.26
CA PHE A 310 -1.44 9.81 -22.56
C PHE A 310 -1.37 10.07 -21.05
N GLU A 311 -1.19 11.32 -20.62
CA GLU A 311 -1.18 11.71 -19.20
C GLU A 311 -2.52 11.43 -18.53
N LYS A 312 -3.64 11.77 -19.19
CA LYS A 312 -4.99 11.43 -18.71
C LYS A 312 -5.19 9.92 -18.60
N ALA A 313 -4.71 9.14 -19.57
CA ALA A 313 -4.75 7.68 -19.53
C ALA A 313 -3.92 7.14 -18.36
N ALA A 314 -2.69 7.63 -18.17
CA ALA A 314 -1.79 7.24 -17.10
C ALA A 314 -2.34 7.57 -15.70
N ALA A 315 -2.95 8.76 -15.54
CA ALA A 315 -3.63 9.19 -14.31
C ALA A 315 -4.85 8.32 -13.96
N LYS A 316 -5.47 7.69 -14.97
CA LYS A 316 -6.57 6.71 -14.81
C LYS A 316 -6.07 5.26 -14.67
N GLY A 317 -4.77 5.05 -14.49
CA GLY A 317 -4.18 3.73 -14.24
C GLY A 317 -3.82 2.95 -15.50
N SER A 318 -3.72 3.58 -16.67
CA SER A 318 -3.21 2.93 -17.88
C SER A 318 -1.73 2.57 -17.73
N VAL A 319 -1.45 1.29 -17.46
CA VAL A 319 -0.09 0.76 -17.37
C VAL A 319 0.69 0.95 -18.67
N ILE A 320 0.02 0.83 -19.82
CA ILE A 320 0.64 1.02 -21.13
C ILE A 320 0.98 2.50 -21.36
N SER A 321 0.09 3.43 -20.98
CA SER A 321 0.38 4.86 -21.13
C SER A 321 1.46 5.34 -20.17
N GLN A 322 1.49 4.80 -18.94
CA GLN A 322 2.60 5.00 -18.00
C GLN A 322 3.91 4.52 -18.64
N TYR A 323 3.95 3.32 -19.21
CA TYR A 323 5.16 2.85 -19.89
C TYR A 323 5.59 3.74 -21.08
N GLU A 324 4.64 4.15 -21.93
CA GLU A 324 4.90 4.99 -23.10
C GLU A 324 5.40 6.39 -22.73
N LEU A 325 4.77 7.04 -21.74
CA LEU A 325 5.25 8.32 -21.20
C LEU A 325 6.64 8.14 -20.59
N GLY A 326 6.82 7.07 -19.81
CA GLY A 326 8.10 6.74 -19.19
C GLY A 326 9.23 6.66 -20.22
N MET A 327 9.04 5.85 -21.27
CA MET A 327 10.00 5.73 -22.37
C MET A 327 10.27 7.07 -23.07
N ARG A 328 9.23 7.86 -23.35
CA ARG A 328 9.35 9.11 -24.11
C ARG A 328 10.09 10.20 -23.34
N TYR A 329 9.81 10.33 -22.04
CA TYR A 329 10.50 11.27 -21.17
C TYR A 329 11.96 10.83 -20.91
N THR A 330 12.23 9.53 -20.68
CA THR A 330 13.62 9.07 -20.49
C THR A 330 14.47 9.25 -21.75
N ASP A 331 13.89 9.01 -22.93
CA ASP A 331 14.64 9.00 -24.19
C ASP A 331 14.54 10.34 -24.94
N GLY A 332 13.74 11.30 -24.47
CA GLY A 332 13.52 12.60 -25.10
C GLY A 332 12.83 12.52 -26.47
N ILE A 333 11.88 11.59 -26.62
CA ILE A 333 11.23 11.30 -27.91
C ILE A 333 9.93 12.11 -28.01
N ASP A 334 9.90 13.08 -28.92
CA ASP A 334 8.77 13.99 -29.19
C ASP A 334 8.37 14.89 -27.99
N VAL A 335 9.16 14.86 -26.91
CA VAL A 335 9.03 15.68 -25.70
C VAL A 335 10.42 16.04 -25.18
N ALA A 336 10.53 17.12 -24.41
CA ALA A 336 11.77 17.44 -23.71
C ALA A 336 12.17 16.27 -22.81
N LYS A 337 13.44 15.85 -22.88
CA LYS A 337 13.98 14.78 -22.05
C LYS A 337 13.86 15.17 -20.59
N ASP A 338 13.21 14.29 -19.81
CA ASP A 338 13.04 14.41 -18.37
C ASP A 338 13.18 13.00 -17.79
N THR A 339 14.42 12.62 -17.46
CA THR A 339 14.72 11.27 -16.98
C THR A 339 14.01 10.96 -15.66
N ASP A 340 13.81 11.96 -14.80
CA ASP A 340 13.17 11.77 -13.50
C ASP A 340 11.67 11.49 -13.67
N LEU A 341 10.96 12.32 -14.44
CA LEU A 341 9.55 12.08 -14.76
C LEU A 341 9.36 10.78 -15.57
N GLY A 342 10.30 10.47 -16.47
CA GLY A 342 10.30 9.21 -17.20
C GLY A 342 10.43 7.98 -16.29
N LEU A 343 11.28 8.06 -15.26
CA LEU A 343 11.42 7.00 -14.26
C LEU A 343 10.16 6.81 -13.43
N GLU A 344 9.47 7.87 -13.02
CA GLU A 344 8.20 7.79 -12.29
C GLU A 344 7.18 6.94 -13.04
N TYR A 345 6.97 7.30 -14.31
CA TYR A 345 6.04 6.60 -15.19
C TYR A 345 6.45 5.15 -15.44
N LEU A 346 7.76 4.86 -15.59
CA LEU A 346 8.25 3.47 -15.70
C LEU A 346 8.05 2.66 -14.42
N ILE A 347 8.21 3.27 -13.23
CA ILE A 347 7.98 2.61 -11.94
C ILE A 347 6.49 2.26 -11.79
N LEU A 348 5.60 3.21 -12.05
CA LEU A 348 4.15 2.98 -12.03
C LEU A 348 3.75 1.84 -12.99
N ALA A 349 4.32 1.83 -14.21
CA ALA A 349 4.07 0.76 -15.15
C ALA A 349 4.61 -0.60 -14.65
N ALA A 350 5.78 -0.63 -14.01
CA ALA A 350 6.36 -1.83 -13.44
C ALA A 350 5.53 -2.37 -12.25
N GLU A 351 4.92 -1.51 -11.45
CA GLU A 351 3.98 -1.91 -10.40
C GLU A 351 2.68 -2.47 -10.97
N GLY A 352 2.25 -1.96 -12.13
CA GLY A 352 1.23 -2.56 -12.98
C GLY A 352 1.66 -3.86 -13.67
N GLU A 353 2.76 -4.48 -13.23
CA GLU A 353 3.35 -5.72 -13.74
C GLU A 353 3.83 -5.66 -15.21
N MET A 354 4.08 -4.45 -15.76
CA MET A 354 4.61 -4.31 -17.11
C MET A 354 6.06 -4.78 -17.20
N VAL A 355 6.27 -5.97 -17.74
CA VAL A 355 7.59 -6.59 -17.87
C VAL A 355 8.56 -5.72 -18.66
N MET A 356 8.09 -5.02 -19.70
CA MET A 356 8.94 -4.13 -20.49
C MET A 356 9.42 -2.91 -19.69
N ALA A 357 8.59 -2.39 -18.79
CA ALA A 357 8.98 -1.30 -17.89
C ALA A 357 10.05 -1.76 -16.90
N MET A 358 9.89 -2.96 -16.33
CA MET A 358 10.90 -3.57 -15.44
C MET A 358 12.24 -3.80 -16.16
N ILE A 359 12.21 -4.28 -17.40
CA ILE A 359 13.42 -4.45 -18.22
C ILE A 359 14.08 -3.10 -18.49
N LYS A 360 13.30 -2.07 -18.86
CA LYS A 360 13.82 -0.71 -19.09
C LYS A 360 14.44 -0.14 -17.82
N LEU A 361 13.78 -0.26 -16.66
CA LEU A 361 14.32 0.15 -15.36
C LEU A 361 15.63 -0.59 -15.04
N SER A 362 15.68 -1.90 -15.29
CA SER A 362 16.90 -2.69 -15.12
C SER A 362 18.05 -2.16 -15.98
N ILE A 363 17.78 -1.79 -17.24
CA ILE A 363 18.79 -1.24 -18.15
C ILE A 363 19.22 0.15 -17.67
N LEU A 364 18.29 1.03 -17.29
CA LEU A 364 18.61 2.38 -16.81
C LEU A 364 19.52 2.34 -15.57
N TYR A 365 19.21 1.48 -14.58
CA TYR A 365 20.04 1.30 -13.40
C TYR A 365 21.37 0.60 -13.67
N MET A 366 21.45 -0.22 -14.74
CA MET A 366 22.69 -0.87 -15.14
C MET A 366 23.64 0.10 -15.87
N GLU A 367 23.12 0.87 -16.81
CA GLU A 367 23.90 1.82 -17.63
C GLU A 367 24.31 3.05 -16.82
N GLY A 368 23.41 3.56 -15.97
CA GLY A 368 23.63 4.76 -15.19
C GLY A 368 23.79 6.03 -16.03
N THR A 369 23.14 6.06 -17.20
CA THR A 369 23.04 7.26 -18.03
C THR A 369 21.93 8.13 -17.42
N ASP A 370 22.27 9.35 -16.98
CA ASP A 370 21.39 10.31 -16.29
C ASP A 370 20.90 9.92 -14.88
N ILE A 371 20.91 8.63 -14.51
CA ILE A 371 20.69 8.12 -13.13
C ILE A 371 21.93 7.37 -12.62
N PRO A 372 22.18 7.14 -11.31
CA PRO A 372 23.38 6.48 -10.84
C PRO A 372 23.24 5.00 -11.12
N LYS A 373 24.37 4.38 -11.40
CA LYS A 373 24.43 2.92 -11.48
C LYS A 373 23.97 2.31 -10.16
N ASN A 374 23.04 1.36 -10.26
CA ASN A 374 22.57 0.57 -9.14
C ASN A 374 22.32 -0.87 -9.59
N TYR A 375 23.38 -1.67 -9.62
CA TYR A 375 23.30 -3.06 -10.06
C TYR A 375 22.36 -3.91 -9.21
N LYS A 376 22.21 -3.59 -7.92
CA LYS A 376 21.25 -4.28 -7.04
C LYS A 376 19.81 -4.02 -7.48
N GLN A 377 19.43 -2.75 -7.68
CA GLN A 377 18.10 -2.41 -8.19
C GLN A 377 17.89 -2.96 -9.61
N ALA A 378 18.91 -2.94 -10.46
CA ALA A 378 18.83 -3.56 -11.77
C ALA A 378 18.48 -5.05 -11.68
N ARG A 379 19.15 -5.82 -10.79
CA ARG A 379 18.82 -7.23 -10.53
C ARG A 379 17.40 -7.41 -10.01
N GLU A 380 16.98 -6.60 -9.04
CA GLU A 380 15.64 -6.69 -8.44
C GLU A 380 14.54 -6.51 -9.50
N TYR A 381 14.67 -5.51 -10.38
CA TYR A 381 13.72 -5.32 -11.48
C TYR A 381 13.80 -6.45 -12.52
N LEU A 382 14.99 -6.96 -12.82
CA LEU A 382 15.18 -8.07 -13.75
C LEU A 382 14.61 -9.40 -13.23
N ASP A 383 14.68 -9.63 -11.93
CA ASP A 383 14.11 -10.81 -11.28
C ASP A 383 12.58 -10.72 -11.20
N LYS A 384 12.05 -9.52 -10.90
CA LYS A 384 10.61 -9.23 -11.04
C LYS A 384 10.15 -9.49 -12.49
N ALA A 385 10.88 -8.99 -13.47
CA ALA A 385 10.60 -9.23 -14.89
C ALA A 385 10.60 -10.72 -15.24
N THR A 386 11.56 -11.49 -14.71
CA THR A 386 11.65 -12.94 -14.92
C THR A 386 10.43 -13.68 -14.37
N LYS A 387 9.96 -13.29 -13.19
CA LYS A 387 8.77 -13.89 -12.56
C LYS A 387 7.50 -13.60 -13.36
N CYS A 388 7.37 -12.38 -13.90
CA CYS A 388 6.20 -11.94 -14.65
C CYS A 388 6.21 -12.36 -16.15
N ALA A 389 7.38 -12.61 -16.75
CA ALA A 389 7.51 -12.90 -18.19
C ALA A 389 6.92 -14.25 -18.65
N GLY A 390 6.72 -15.21 -17.73
CA GLY A 390 6.17 -16.52 -18.05
C GLY A 390 6.97 -17.27 -19.14
N THR A 391 6.28 -17.86 -20.13
CA THR A 391 6.90 -18.64 -21.22
C THR A 391 7.23 -17.81 -22.47
N HIS A 392 7.21 -16.47 -22.40
CA HIS A 392 7.39 -15.63 -23.58
C HIS A 392 8.84 -15.61 -24.06
N LYS A 393 9.13 -16.38 -25.12
CA LYS A 393 10.50 -16.67 -25.59
C LYS A 393 11.34 -15.42 -25.89
N GLU A 394 10.74 -14.41 -26.52
CA GLU A 394 11.45 -13.18 -26.92
C GLU A 394 11.78 -12.29 -25.71
N VAL A 395 10.86 -12.19 -24.74
CA VAL A 395 11.04 -11.37 -23.53
C VAL A 395 12.07 -12.05 -22.62
N ASN A 396 11.99 -13.36 -22.46
CA ASN A 396 12.99 -14.14 -21.73
C ASN A 396 14.38 -14.04 -22.38
N ALA A 397 14.46 -13.99 -23.72
CA ALA A 397 15.75 -13.76 -24.39
C ALA A 397 16.33 -12.37 -24.08
N THR A 398 15.50 -11.32 -24.04
CA THR A 398 15.93 -9.98 -23.63
C THR A 398 16.39 -9.94 -22.18
N ILE A 399 15.63 -10.57 -21.26
CA ILE A 399 16.01 -10.68 -19.84
C ILE A 399 17.38 -11.35 -19.69
N GLN A 400 17.63 -12.45 -20.42
CA GLN A 400 18.91 -13.15 -20.34
C GLN A 400 20.08 -12.32 -20.89
N LYS A 401 19.85 -11.51 -21.94
CA LYS A 401 20.88 -10.59 -22.44
C LYS A 401 21.27 -9.56 -21.38
N VAL A 402 20.28 -8.88 -20.80
CA VAL A 402 20.51 -7.89 -19.73
C VAL A 402 21.18 -8.54 -18.51
N ARG A 403 20.75 -9.75 -18.12
CA ARG A 403 21.37 -10.50 -17.01
C ARG A 403 22.86 -10.78 -17.28
N THR A 404 23.18 -11.23 -18.49
CA THR A 404 24.56 -11.52 -18.89
C THR A 404 25.46 -10.28 -18.88
N GLU A 405 24.92 -9.12 -19.28
CA GLU A 405 25.65 -7.85 -19.23
C GLU A 405 25.86 -7.38 -17.78
N LEU A 406 24.83 -7.50 -16.94
CA LEU A 406 24.87 -7.14 -15.54
C LEU A 406 25.87 -8.00 -14.74
N ASP A 407 25.97 -9.30 -15.04
CA ASP A 407 26.92 -10.21 -14.42
C ASP A 407 28.38 -9.93 -14.83
N LYS A 408 28.62 -9.40 -16.04
CA LYS A 408 29.96 -8.96 -16.46
C LYS A 408 30.41 -7.71 -15.70
N LEU A 409 29.49 -6.78 -15.45
CA LEU A 409 29.78 -5.50 -14.80
C LEU A 409 30.05 -5.65 -13.29
N ASP A 410 29.48 -6.66 -12.64
CA ASP A 410 29.75 -6.93 -11.20
C ASP A 410 31.14 -7.54 -10.94
N ASN A 411 31.84 -7.99 -12.00
CA ASN A 411 33.18 -8.56 -11.95
C ASN A 411 34.30 -7.56 -12.29
N GLU A 412 33.99 -6.28 -12.53
CA GLU A 412 35.03 -5.24 -12.67
C GLU A 412 35.57 -4.84 -11.27
N PRO A 413 36.88 -4.57 -11.12
CA PRO A 413 37.43 -4.08 -9.87
C PRO A 413 36.73 -2.77 -9.52
N LYS A 414 36.04 -2.75 -8.38
CA LYS A 414 35.25 -1.61 -7.93
C LYS A 414 36.19 -0.41 -7.75
N ASP A 415 35.92 0.66 -8.49
CA ASP A 415 36.50 1.97 -8.23
C ASP A 415 35.89 2.50 -6.92
N GLU A 416 36.66 2.39 -5.84
CA GLU A 416 36.29 2.76 -4.46
C GLU A 416 36.17 4.27 -4.25
N SER A 417 36.29 5.10 -5.29
CA SER A 417 36.26 6.56 -5.18
C SER A 417 34.88 7.19 -4.90
N ARG A 418 33.82 6.40 -4.71
CA ARG A 418 32.45 6.90 -4.44
C ARG A 418 31.63 6.10 -3.42
N CYS A 419 32.27 5.52 -2.41
CA CYS A 419 31.56 5.05 -1.23
C CYS A 419 31.30 6.23 -0.27
N ILE A 420 30.09 6.32 0.28
CA ILE A 420 29.91 7.00 1.58
C ILE A 420 30.69 6.14 2.57
N VAL A 421 31.89 6.59 2.93
CA VAL A 421 32.72 5.90 3.91
C VAL A 421 32.17 6.30 5.28
N ILE A 422 31.55 5.36 5.98
CA ILE A 422 31.26 5.51 7.41
C ILE A 422 32.59 5.30 8.13
N ALA A 423 32.93 6.12 9.13
CA ALA A 423 34.25 6.10 9.79
C ALA A 423 34.61 4.73 10.37
N SER A 424 33.57 3.97 10.72
CA SER A 424 33.68 2.62 11.25
C SER A 424 32.38 1.85 10.99
N THR A 425 32.44 0.52 10.95
CA THR A 425 31.26 -0.38 10.87
C THR A 425 30.48 -0.47 12.19
N GLU A 426 30.91 0.25 13.22
CA GLU A 426 30.36 0.27 14.57
C GLU A 426 30.10 1.71 15.04
N PHE A 427 29.15 1.91 15.96
CA PHE A 427 28.96 3.19 16.64
C PHE A 427 28.80 2.96 18.14
N GLN A 428 29.10 3.98 18.93
CA GLN A 428 28.94 3.94 20.38
C GLN A 428 27.51 4.30 20.74
N GLN A 429 26.81 3.37 21.38
CA GLN A 429 25.48 3.59 21.94
C GLN A 429 25.61 3.91 23.43
N THR A 430 25.02 5.02 23.85
CA THR A 430 25.02 5.47 25.24
C THR A 430 24.01 4.67 26.04
N TYR A 431 24.40 4.29 27.25
CA TYR A 431 23.50 3.73 28.25
C TYR A 431 23.96 4.13 29.65
N PHE A 432 23.03 4.16 30.59
CA PHE A 432 23.29 4.42 32.00
C PHE A 432 22.91 3.20 32.82
N VAL A 433 23.62 2.98 33.92
CA VAL A 433 23.37 1.84 34.82
C VAL A 433 23.20 2.37 36.23
N GLN A 434 22.11 1.98 36.88
CA GLN A 434 21.85 2.28 38.28
C GLN A 434 21.63 0.99 39.07
N ASN A 435 22.50 0.76 40.05
CA ASN A 435 22.53 -0.44 40.89
C ASN A 435 22.11 -0.18 42.35
N LYS A 436 21.59 1.01 42.65
CA LYS A 436 21.16 1.47 43.98
C LYS A 436 20.30 0.43 44.74
N HIS A 437 19.42 -0.28 44.02
CA HIS A 437 18.48 -1.25 44.60
C HIS A 437 18.79 -2.71 44.26
N TYR A 438 19.84 -2.96 43.47
CA TYR A 438 20.10 -4.27 42.92
C TYR A 438 20.56 -5.27 43.99
N ARG A 439 20.04 -6.49 43.94
CA ARG A 439 20.53 -7.66 44.70
C ARG A 439 20.70 -8.86 43.79
N ASN A 440 21.55 -9.81 44.20
CA ASN A 440 21.79 -11.04 43.42
C ASN A 440 20.46 -11.75 43.09
N GLY A 441 20.27 -12.12 41.82
CA GLY A 441 19.04 -12.78 41.36
C GLY A 441 17.88 -11.84 41.00
N GLY A 442 18.01 -10.52 41.23
CA GLY A 442 17.03 -9.54 40.75
C GLY A 442 17.06 -9.37 39.21
N PRO A 443 15.96 -8.89 38.60
CA PRO A 443 15.86 -8.72 37.14
C PRO A 443 16.70 -7.53 36.64
N VAL A 444 16.98 -7.53 35.33
CA VAL A 444 17.48 -6.33 34.64
C VAL A 444 16.30 -5.58 34.04
N LEU A 445 16.09 -4.35 34.50
CA LEU A 445 15.06 -3.44 34.02
C LEU A 445 15.68 -2.56 32.92
N LEU A 446 15.50 -2.95 31.65
CA LEU A 446 15.99 -2.20 30.50
C LEU A 446 14.96 -1.13 30.13
N TYR A 447 15.24 0.12 30.50
CA TYR A 447 14.39 1.27 30.23
C TYR A 447 14.84 1.98 28.95
N GLY A 448 13.99 1.97 27.92
CA GLY A 448 14.21 2.71 26.68
C GLY A 448 13.70 4.12 26.80
N VAL A 449 14.58 5.11 26.67
CA VAL A 449 14.16 6.50 26.50
C VAL A 449 13.57 6.65 25.10
N GLY A 450 12.49 7.44 24.98
CA GLY A 450 11.85 7.77 23.71
C GLY A 450 12.77 8.56 22.76
N GLU A 451 12.16 9.40 21.95
CA GLU A 451 12.77 10.09 20.82
C GLU A 451 13.57 11.33 21.25
N ARG A 452 14.43 11.15 22.25
CA ARG A 452 15.21 12.22 22.88
C ARG A 452 16.48 11.67 23.51
N MET A 453 17.40 12.59 23.82
CA MET A 453 18.53 12.33 24.69
C MET A 453 18.12 11.72 26.04
N ALA A 454 18.85 10.68 26.44
CA ALA A 454 18.69 10.03 27.74
C ALA A 454 19.42 10.83 28.84
N THR A 455 18.81 10.95 30.01
CA THR A 455 19.35 11.70 31.14
C THR A 455 19.36 10.86 32.41
N ILE A 456 20.30 11.11 33.31
CA ILE A 456 20.41 10.36 34.57
C ILE A 456 19.12 10.53 35.42
N SER A 457 18.48 11.69 35.36
CA SER A 457 17.21 11.95 36.05
C SER A 457 16.06 11.04 35.62
N ASP A 458 16.15 10.38 34.46
CA ASP A 458 15.14 9.42 33.99
C ASP A 458 15.08 8.14 34.84
N ILE A 459 16.12 7.86 35.63
CA ILE A 459 16.24 6.63 36.44
C ILE A 459 16.54 6.88 37.92
N GLU A 460 16.93 8.10 38.31
CA GLU A 460 17.26 8.44 39.71
C GLU A 460 16.05 8.35 40.64
N ASN A 461 14.89 8.76 40.15
CA ASN A 461 13.62 8.79 40.86
C ASN A 461 12.50 8.44 39.86
N GLY A 462 11.44 7.74 40.29
CA GLY A 462 10.41 7.36 39.34
C GLY A 462 9.64 6.09 39.66
N TRP A 463 8.74 5.74 38.75
CA TRP A 463 8.13 4.42 38.70
C TRP A 463 9.20 3.32 38.53
N ILE A 464 10.20 3.54 37.66
CA ILE A 464 11.27 2.56 37.41
C ILE A 464 12.20 2.35 38.62
N ASP A 465 12.50 3.42 39.39
CA ASP A 465 13.26 3.32 40.65
C ASP A 465 12.45 2.56 41.72
N THR A 466 11.13 2.82 41.78
CA THR A 466 10.21 2.10 42.68
C THR A 466 10.14 0.62 42.33
N LEU A 467 10.00 0.28 41.04
CA LEU A 467 10.01 -1.10 40.57
C LEU A 467 11.34 -1.78 40.88
N ALA A 468 12.48 -1.10 40.67
CA ALA A 468 13.80 -1.64 41.02
C ALA A 468 13.94 -1.92 42.52
N ARG A 469 13.39 -1.05 43.36
CA ARG A 469 13.37 -1.24 44.82
C ARG A 469 12.55 -2.45 45.25
N GLU A 470 11.36 -2.63 44.66
CA GLU A 470 10.44 -3.74 44.96
C GLU A 470 10.95 -5.09 44.42
N THR A 471 11.54 -5.10 43.22
CA THR A 471 12.03 -6.32 42.55
C THR A 471 13.51 -6.62 42.83
N HIS A 472 14.20 -5.72 43.55
CA HIS A 472 15.65 -5.73 43.70
C HIS A 472 16.41 -5.73 42.35
N GLY A 473 15.83 -5.06 41.35
CA GLY A 473 16.31 -5.04 39.98
C GLY A 473 17.47 -4.07 39.72
N LEU A 474 18.21 -4.34 38.65
CA LEU A 474 19.24 -3.45 38.09
C LEU A 474 18.61 -2.59 37.00
N ILE A 475 18.69 -1.27 37.12
CA ILE A 475 18.16 -0.38 36.08
C ILE A 475 19.25 -0.15 35.03
N VAL A 476 18.88 -0.34 33.77
CA VAL A 476 19.72 0.01 32.61
C VAL A 476 18.90 0.92 31.71
N LEU A 477 19.31 2.18 31.60
CA LEU A 477 18.72 3.15 30.69
C LEU A 477 19.44 3.09 29.35
N ILE A 478 18.74 2.80 28.25
CA ILE A 478 19.35 2.77 26.91
C ILE A 478 18.90 3.97 26.08
N GLU A 479 19.86 4.69 25.51
CA GLU A 479 19.60 5.75 24.55
C GLU A 479 19.49 5.14 23.14
N LEU A 480 18.43 5.50 22.41
CA LEU A 480 18.17 4.96 21.09
C LEU A 480 19.12 5.56 20.05
N ARG A 481 19.46 4.80 19.00
CA ARG A 481 20.32 5.30 17.92
C ARG A 481 19.76 6.60 17.31
N PHE A 482 20.65 7.50 16.92
CA PHE A 482 20.36 8.83 16.37
C PHE A 482 19.66 9.82 17.33
N TYR A 483 19.59 9.49 18.62
CA TYR A 483 19.11 10.38 19.66
C TYR A 483 20.24 10.70 20.65
N GLY A 484 20.27 11.95 21.12
CA GLY A 484 21.29 12.44 22.04
C GLY A 484 22.71 12.14 21.59
N ASN A 485 23.43 11.33 22.36
CA ASN A 485 24.84 11.00 22.09
C ASN A 485 25.04 9.72 21.26
N SER A 486 23.97 8.95 21.03
CA SER A 486 24.01 7.64 20.38
C SER A 486 23.95 7.73 18.85
N VAL A 487 24.83 8.53 18.25
CA VAL A 487 24.77 8.85 16.81
C VAL A 487 25.97 8.27 16.04
N PRO A 488 25.75 7.48 14.98
CA PRO A 488 26.83 7.02 14.09
C PRO A 488 27.62 8.18 13.47
N LYS A 489 28.94 8.04 13.31
CA LYS A 489 29.83 9.08 12.76
C LYS A 489 30.30 8.76 11.32
N MET A 490 30.36 9.77 10.45
CA MET A 490 30.85 9.65 9.06
C MET A 490 32.39 9.72 9.00
N ALA A 491 33.03 9.10 8.00
CA ALA A 491 34.50 8.96 7.91
C ALA A 491 35.26 10.25 7.59
N ASP A 492 34.59 11.22 6.98
CA ASP A 492 35.13 12.54 6.67
C ASP A 492 35.20 13.46 7.89
N GLY A 493 34.74 13.01 9.05
CA GLY A 493 34.71 13.81 10.28
C GLY A 493 33.63 14.89 10.25
N ASP A 494 32.77 14.93 9.23
CA ASP A 494 31.62 15.84 9.17
C ASP A 494 30.52 15.31 10.11
N ASN A 495 30.75 15.49 11.41
CA ASN A 495 29.77 15.22 12.44
C ASN A 495 28.69 16.32 12.36
N ASN A 496 27.78 16.21 11.39
CA ASN A 496 26.62 17.11 11.24
C ASN A 496 25.67 17.15 12.46
N ASN A 497 26.01 16.44 13.54
CA ASN A 497 25.37 16.54 14.84
C ASN A 497 25.75 17.82 15.62
N ASP A 498 26.85 18.50 15.31
CA ASP A 498 27.25 19.72 16.04
C ASP A 498 26.26 20.88 15.81
N ASN A 499 25.41 20.81 14.78
CA ASN A 499 24.41 21.84 14.43
C ASN A 499 22.97 21.29 14.27
N GLY A 500 22.73 20.03 14.63
CA GLY A 500 21.40 19.40 14.57
C GLY A 500 20.82 19.21 13.16
N ASN A 501 21.66 19.04 12.13
CA ASN A 501 21.23 19.05 10.73
C ASN A 501 21.62 17.77 9.96
N SER A 502 21.38 16.60 10.56
CA SER A 502 21.65 15.28 9.98
C SER A 502 21.08 15.15 8.55
N THR A 503 21.91 14.71 7.61
CA THR A 503 21.50 14.54 6.21
C THR A 503 20.67 13.27 6.02
N ALA A 504 19.90 13.19 4.94
CA ALA A 504 19.17 11.97 4.57
C ALA A 504 20.11 10.76 4.41
N ASP A 505 21.35 11.01 3.99
CA ASP A 505 22.37 9.98 3.77
C ASP A 505 22.85 9.30 5.06
N ILE A 506 22.88 10.00 6.19
CA ILE A 506 23.21 9.37 7.47
C ILE A 506 21.96 8.77 8.14
N LEU A 507 20.82 9.45 8.01
CA LEU A 507 19.57 9.02 8.62
C LEU A 507 19.00 7.74 7.99
N GLN A 508 19.46 7.30 6.81
CA GLN A 508 19.07 5.99 6.25
C GLN A 508 19.36 4.80 7.18
N PHE A 509 20.25 4.95 8.17
CA PHE A 509 20.53 3.92 9.19
C PHE A 509 19.61 4.02 10.42
N LEU A 510 18.79 5.07 10.51
CA LEU A 510 17.74 5.23 11.52
C LEU A 510 16.48 4.52 11.03
N THR A 511 16.31 3.27 11.46
CA THR A 511 15.13 2.44 11.18
C THR A 511 14.77 1.63 12.43
N VAL A 512 13.47 1.35 12.61
CA VAL A 512 12.92 0.52 13.68
C VAL A 512 13.58 -0.85 13.66
N LYS A 513 13.76 -1.45 12.49
CA LYS A 513 14.45 -2.75 12.35
C LYS A 513 15.85 -2.72 12.96
N GLN A 514 16.62 -1.66 12.71
CA GLN A 514 17.96 -1.52 13.26
C GLN A 514 17.92 -1.25 14.77
N MET A 515 16.98 -0.43 15.26
CA MET A 515 16.77 -0.21 16.69
C MET A 515 16.41 -1.49 17.46
N MET A 516 15.53 -2.33 16.90
CA MET A 516 15.22 -3.63 17.49
C MET A 516 16.46 -4.55 17.48
N ALA A 517 17.27 -4.50 16.43
CA ALA A 517 18.52 -5.27 16.35
C ALA A 517 19.56 -4.80 17.39
N ASP A 518 19.67 -3.49 17.62
CA ASP A 518 20.51 -2.93 18.67
C ASP A 518 20.05 -3.40 20.05
N THR A 519 18.75 -3.31 20.33
CA THR A 519 18.15 -3.75 21.59
C THR A 519 18.41 -5.24 21.84
N ARG A 520 18.20 -6.09 20.83
CA ARG A 520 18.54 -7.53 20.90
C ARG A 520 20.02 -7.75 21.15
N ARG A 521 20.90 -7.04 20.41
CA ARG A 521 22.36 -7.18 20.54
C ARG A 521 22.83 -6.73 21.92
N PHE A 522 22.25 -5.66 22.45
CA PHE A 522 22.51 -5.16 23.79
C PHE A 522 22.17 -6.23 24.83
N ILE A 523 20.96 -6.78 24.83
CA ILE A 523 20.53 -7.83 25.77
C ILE A 523 21.47 -9.06 25.70
N LYS A 524 21.92 -9.45 24.51
CA LYS A 524 22.76 -10.65 24.32
C LYS A 524 24.23 -10.46 24.68
N HIS A 525 24.75 -9.23 24.57
CA HIS A 525 26.20 -8.99 24.57
C HIS A 525 26.68 -7.89 25.51
N VAL A 526 25.78 -7.12 26.15
CA VAL A 526 26.20 -6.06 27.06
C VAL A 526 26.99 -6.65 28.23
N GLN A 527 28.17 -6.08 28.47
CA GLN A 527 28.94 -6.35 29.67
C GLN A 527 28.55 -5.30 30.70
N LEU A 528 27.71 -5.69 31.64
CA LEU A 528 27.32 -4.81 32.74
C LEU A 528 28.50 -4.62 33.71
N PRO A 529 28.63 -3.45 34.39
CA PRO A 529 29.80 -3.10 35.19
C PRO A 529 30.21 -4.13 36.26
N ASP A 530 31.49 -4.11 36.64
CA ASP A 530 32.21 -5.04 37.54
C ASP A 530 31.56 -5.33 38.92
N VAL A 531 30.52 -4.60 39.31
CA VAL A 531 29.72 -4.88 40.52
C VAL A 531 29.06 -6.27 40.45
N LEU A 532 28.87 -6.81 39.24
CA LEU A 532 28.38 -8.18 38.99
C LEU A 532 29.51 -9.24 38.92
N GLN A 533 30.78 -8.83 38.86
CA GLN A 533 31.94 -9.72 38.75
C GLN A 533 32.54 -10.14 40.10
N HIS A 534 31.96 -9.72 41.23
CA HIS A 534 32.32 -10.28 42.54
C HIS A 534 32.00 -11.79 42.58
N LYS A 535 32.93 -12.60 43.12
CA LYS A 535 32.90 -14.08 43.13
C LYS A 535 31.62 -14.72 43.71
N GLU A 536 30.79 -13.97 44.44
CA GLU A 536 29.49 -14.43 44.98
C GLU A 536 28.31 -14.21 44.02
N TYR A 537 28.48 -13.38 42.98
CA TYR A 537 27.45 -12.99 42.01
C TYR A 537 27.64 -13.65 40.63
N THR A 538 28.73 -14.42 40.46
CA THR A 538 29.19 -14.98 39.18
C THR A 538 28.54 -16.32 38.78
N ARG A 539 27.31 -16.61 39.25
CA ARG A 539 26.59 -17.86 38.93
C ARG A 539 25.45 -17.74 37.93
N ALA A 540 25.10 -16.54 37.46
CA ALA A 540 24.20 -16.39 36.33
C ALA A 540 25.01 -16.35 35.03
N ARG A 541 25.40 -17.52 34.50
CA ARG A 541 25.86 -17.62 33.11
C ARG A 541 24.67 -17.27 32.20
N ASN A 542 24.94 -16.47 31.17
CA ASN A 542 24.09 -16.21 29.99
C ASN A 542 22.97 -17.25 29.78
N GLY A 543 21.72 -16.84 30.02
CA GLY A 543 20.52 -17.64 29.76
C GLY A 543 19.37 -17.40 30.74
N ASP A 544 19.68 -17.18 32.03
CA ASP A 544 18.69 -17.28 33.12
C ASP A 544 18.32 -15.94 33.80
N THR A 545 19.02 -14.84 33.51
CA THR A 545 18.69 -13.53 34.11
C THR A 545 17.35 -13.03 33.55
N PRO A 546 16.34 -12.75 34.38
CA PRO A 546 15.07 -12.21 33.89
C PRO A 546 15.24 -10.77 33.44
N TRP A 547 14.76 -10.46 32.23
CA TRP A 547 14.76 -9.12 31.67
C TRP A 547 13.34 -8.56 31.67
N VAL A 548 13.20 -7.29 32.06
CA VAL A 548 11.97 -6.51 31.90
C VAL A 548 12.28 -5.34 31.00
N LEU A 549 11.67 -5.28 29.82
CA LEU A 549 11.82 -4.19 28.88
C LEU A 549 10.74 -3.15 29.16
N VAL A 550 11.13 -1.92 29.46
CA VAL A 550 10.19 -0.85 29.83
C VAL A 550 10.34 0.29 28.81
N GLY A 551 9.21 0.81 28.34
CA GLY A 551 9.21 2.00 27.49
C GLY A 551 7.85 2.69 27.44
N GLY A 552 7.88 4.00 27.28
CA GLY A 552 6.70 4.83 27.04
C GLY A 552 6.62 5.27 25.58
N SER A 553 5.41 5.50 25.06
CA SER A 553 5.20 5.99 23.69
C SER A 553 5.88 5.11 22.65
N PHE A 554 6.59 5.67 21.66
CA PHE A 554 7.35 4.91 20.67
C PHE A 554 8.35 3.93 21.27
N ALA A 555 9.04 4.27 22.37
CA ALA A 555 9.96 3.34 23.01
C ALA A 555 9.22 2.10 23.54
N GLY A 556 8.00 2.27 24.07
CA GLY A 556 7.13 1.15 24.45
C GLY A 556 6.78 0.26 23.26
N SER A 557 6.41 0.87 22.13
CA SER A 557 6.15 0.14 20.87
C SER A 557 7.39 -0.61 20.40
N LEU A 558 8.57 0.02 20.45
CA LEU A 558 9.85 -0.58 20.07
C LEU A 558 10.19 -1.80 20.94
N MET A 559 9.99 -1.74 22.25
CA MET A 559 10.25 -2.87 23.16
C MET A 559 9.30 -4.04 22.87
N ALA A 560 8.01 -3.75 22.66
CA ALA A 560 7.02 -4.77 22.30
C ALA A 560 7.32 -5.42 20.94
N TRP A 561 7.60 -4.62 19.90
CA TRP A 561 7.98 -5.12 18.59
C TRP A 561 9.29 -5.92 18.64
N THR A 562 10.26 -5.52 19.47
CA THR A 562 11.52 -6.25 19.63
C THR A 562 11.27 -7.67 20.18
N LYS A 563 10.47 -7.82 21.24
CA LYS A 563 10.09 -9.15 21.78
C LYS A 563 9.32 -9.98 20.75
N GLN A 564 8.41 -9.35 20.01
CA GLN A 564 7.62 -10.03 18.97
C GLN A 564 8.50 -10.52 17.81
N GLN A 565 9.45 -9.71 17.36
CA GLN A 565 10.30 -9.99 16.21
C GLN A 565 11.38 -11.05 16.52
N TYR A 566 11.82 -11.14 17.77
CA TYR A 566 12.95 -11.97 18.19
C TYR A 566 12.56 -12.92 19.31
N SER A 567 12.15 -14.13 18.93
CA SER A 567 11.74 -15.19 19.87
C SER A 567 12.86 -15.69 20.80
N ASP A 568 14.11 -15.33 20.52
CA ASP A 568 15.26 -15.65 21.38
C ASP A 568 15.47 -14.64 22.53
N ILE A 569 14.61 -13.63 22.64
CA ILE A 569 14.54 -12.69 23.77
C ILE A 569 13.52 -13.21 24.79
N ASN A 570 14.02 -13.70 25.92
CA ASN A 570 13.21 -14.07 27.06
C ASN A 570 13.08 -12.88 28.02
N ALA A 571 12.09 -12.03 27.80
CA ALA A 571 11.84 -10.83 28.60
C ALA A 571 10.34 -10.58 28.80
N PHE A 572 9.95 -9.98 29.92
CA PHE A 572 8.63 -9.36 30.11
C PHE A 572 8.66 -7.94 29.53
N VAL A 573 7.58 -7.47 28.91
CA VAL A 573 7.53 -6.10 28.34
C VAL A 573 6.48 -5.27 29.06
N VAL A 574 6.86 -4.03 29.40
CA VAL A 574 5.96 -2.98 29.89
C VAL A 574 5.93 -1.86 28.84
N ALA A 575 4.80 -1.76 28.14
CA ALA A 575 4.58 -0.82 27.06
C ALA A 575 3.51 0.21 27.49
N SER A 576 3.97 1.36 27.97
CA SER A 576 3.10 2.45 28.43
C SER A 576 2.73 3.39 27.27
N SER A 577 1.44 3.66 27.09
CA SER A 577 0.91 4.58 26.08
C SER A 577 1.50 4.33 24.69
N ALA A 578 1.71 3.05 24.35
CA ALA A 578 2.50 2.63 23.21
C ALA A 578 1.62 2.39 21.97
N PRO A 579 1.62 3.28 20.95
CA PRO A 579 0.86 3.05 19.74
C PRO A 579 1.44 1.87 18.96
N MET A 580 0.68 0.77 18.89
CA MET A 580 1.13 -0.48 18.28
C MET A 580 0.77 -0.59 16.79
N VAL A 581 -0.16 0.24 16.32
CA VAL A 581 -0.60 0.29 14.91
C VAL A 581 0.28 1.27 14.14
N VAL A 582 0.86 0.81 13.03
CA VAL A 582 1.56 1.67 12.06
C VAL A 582 0.64 1.98 10.88
N LYS A 583 0.46 3.25 10.49
CA LYS A 583 -0.31 3.64 9.29
C LYS A 583 0.08 5.03 8.81
N ASP A 584 -0.39 5.44 7.63
CA ASP A 584 -0.05 6.75 7.04
C ASP A 584 -0.85 7.92 7.63
N GLY A 585 -1.89 7.69 8.44
CA GLY A 585 -2.69 8.79 8.99
C GLY A 585 -3.44 8.36 10.24
N TYR A 586 -3.23 9.11 11.32
CA TYR A 586 -3.74 8.82 12.66
C TYR A 586 -4.82 9.82 13.02
N TRP A 587 -5.93 9.74 12.30
CA TRP A 587 -7.07 10.62 12.54
C TRP A 587 -7.78 10.33 13.87
N GLU A 588 -7.63 9.12 14.42
CA GLU A 588 -8.17 8.71 15.72
C GLU A 588 -7.53 9.49 16.85
N PHE A 589 -6.26 9.90 16.71
CA PHE A 589 -5.59 10.78 17.66
C PHE A 589 -6.36 12.09 17.81
N ASP A 590 -6.70 12.75 16.69
CA ASP A 590 -7.37 14.06 16.68
C ASP A 590 -8.83 13.94 17.14
N GLN A 591 -9.49 12.82 16.81
CA GLN A 591 -10.82 12.49 17.33
C GLN A 591 -10.80 12.35 18.86
N MET A 592 -9.84 11.58 19.40
CA MET A 592 -9.70 11.39 20.84
C MET A 592 -9.34 12.69 21.56
N ALA A 593 -8.38 13.45 21.03
CA ALA A 593 -8.03 14.77 21.53
C ALA A 593 -9.28 15.68 21.62
N SER A 594 -10.12 15.67 20.59
CA SER A 594 -11.33 16.47 20.59
C SER A 594 -12.37 15.98 21.60
N TRP A 595 -12.59 14.66 21.73
CA TRP A 595 -13.57 14.11 22.66
C TRP A 595 -13.22 14.31 24.14
N ARG A 596 -11.93 14.46 24.47
CA ARG A 596 -11.47 14.63 25.85
C ARG A 596 -11.49 16.07 26.36
N LEU A 597 -11.82 17.05 25.50
CA LEU A 597 -11.95 18.45 25.90
C LEU A 597 -13.41 18.78 26.29
N PRO A 598 -13.67 19.21 27.54
CA PRO A 598 -15.01 19.68 27.95
C PRO A 598 -15.55 20.82 27.07
N CYS A 599 -14.66 21.67 26.56
CA CYS A 599 -14.97 22.80 25.69
C CYS A 599 -14.88 22.49 24.19
N ALA A 600 -14.88 21.20 23.78
CA ALA A 600 -14.75 20.80 22.38
C ALA A 600 -15.72 21.52 21.43
N HIS A 601 -16.96 21.76 21.88
CA HIS A 601 -17.95 22.50 21.11
C HIS A 601 -17.53 23.95 20.84
N ASN A 602 -17.12 24.68 21.87
CA ASN A 602 -16.72 26.09 21.77
C ASN A 602 -15.43 26.23 20.95
N LEU A 603 -14.48 25.32 21.14
CA LEU A 603 -13.25 25.27 20.35
C LEU A 603 -13.57 25.04 18.86
N SER A 604 -14.48 24.11 18.57
CA SER A 604 -14.90 23.83 17.19
C SER A 604 -15.55 25.04 16.52
N LEU A 605 -16.38 25.81 17.22
CA LEU A 605 -16.99 27.03 16.68
C LEU A 605 -15.92 28.10 16.38
N ALA A 606 -14.97 28.29 17.29
CA ALA A 606 -13.90 29.26 17.10
C ALA A 606 -12.95 28.89 15.94
N VAL A 607 -12.64 27.60 15.79
CA VAL A 607 -11.86 27.08 14.66
C VAL A 607 -12.62 27.21 13.33
N GLN A 608 -13.94 26.98 13.34
CA GLN A 608 -14.77 27.15 12.15
C GLN A 608 -14.81 28.61 11.67
N GLN A 609 -14.95 29.57 12.58
CA GLN A 609 -14.88 31.00 12.24
C GLN A 609 -13.53 31.36 11.60
N LEU A 610 -12.44 30.79 12.12
CA LEU A 610 -11.10 30.99 11.56
C LEU A 610 -10.96 30.35 10.16
N ASP A 611 -11.51 29.15 9.92
CA ASP A 611 -11.51 28.50 8.60
C ASP A 611 -12.28 29.36 7.58
N ASP A 612 -13.46 29.87 7.94
CA ASP A 612 -14.27 30.74 7.08
C ASP A 612 -13.55 32.05 6.74
N GLU A 613 -12.76 32.62 7.66
CA GLU A 613 -11.92 33.79 7.40
C GLU A 613 -10.73 33.48 6.49
N LEU A 614 -10.09 32.31 6.67
CA LEU A 614 -8.98 31.85 5.83
C LEU A 614 -9.43 31.52 4.40
N ASP A 615 -10.65 31.04 4.20
CA ASP A 615 -11.21 30.70 2.88
C ASP A 615 -11.62 31.93 2.06
N LYS A 616 -11.97 33.04 2.73
CA LYS A 616 -12.31 34.33 2.07
C LYS A 616 -11.08 35.15 1.70
N GLY A 617 -9.91 34.80 2.24
CA GLY A 617 -8.77 35.70 2.36
C GLY A 617 -7.81 35.70 1.19
N ASP A 618 -7.52 36.89 0.66
CA ASP A 618 -6.30 37.18 -0.09
C ASP A 618 -5.06 37.16 0.82
N ASN A 619 -3.86 37.32 0.24
CA ASN A 619 -2.60 37.37 1.01
C ASN A 619 -2.60 38.43 2.14
N LYS A 620 -3.37 39.52 2.00
CA LYS A 620 -3.50 40.59 2.99
C LYS A 620 -4.34 40.15 4.19
N THR A 621 -5.39 39.40 3.95
CA THR A 621 -6.22 38.77 4.99
C THR A 621 -5.39 37.78 5.80
N PHE A 622 -4.63 36.90 5.14
CA PHE A 622 -3.75 35.98 5.84
C PHE A 622 -2.66 36.70 6.67
N ALA A 623 -2.05 37.76 6.14
CA ALA A 623 -1.08 38.57 6.89
C ALA A 623 -1.69 39.21 8.15
N THR A 624 -2.96 39.63 8.08
CA THR A 624 -3.70 40.18 9.22
C THR A 624 -3.99 39.11 10.27
N ILE A 625 -4.43 37.92 9.83
CA ILE A 625 -4.69 36.78 10.70
C ILE A 625 -3.41 36.40 11.46
N LYS A 626 -2.29 36.19 10.77
CA LYS A 626 -1.00 35.87 11.41
C LYS A 626 -0.60 36.87 12.49
N ARG A 627 -0.78 38.17 12.24
CA ARG A 627 -0.48 39.23 13.22
C ARG A 627 -1.38 39.16 14.46
N ARG A 628 -2.67 38.84 14.30
CA ARG A 628 -3.57 38.66 15.46
C ARG A 628 -3.06 37.55 16.38
N PHE A 629 -2.59 36.44 15.81
CA PHE A 629 -2.04 35.30 16.55
C PHE A 629 -0.57 35.48 16.99
N GLY A 630 0.12 36.56 16.60
CA GLY A 630 1.55 36.77 16.91
C GLY A 630 2.48 35.81 16.15
N LEU A 631 2.06 35.38 14.96
CA LEU A 631 2.71 34.38 14.12
C LEU A 631 3.13 34.98 12.77
N GLU A 632 3.59 36.23 12.76
CA GLU A 632 3.87 37.01 11.55
C GLU A 632 4.84 36.31 10.58
N ASN A 633 5.80 35.57 11.15
CA ASN A 633 6.88 34.91 10.43
C ASN A 633 6.50 33.57 9.77
N ILE A 634 5.27 33.07 9.96
CA ILE A 634 4.85 31.82 9.33
C ILE A 634 4.63 32.02 7.81
N PRO A 635 5.25 31.22 6.93
CA PRO A 635 5.24 31.50 5.49
C PRO A 635 3.99 31.01 4.76
N SER A 636 3.24 30.05 5.30
CA SER A 636 2.07 29.46 4.63
C SER A 636 0.89 29.21 5.58
N ILE A 637 -0.32 29.16 5.01
CA ILE A 637 -1.54 28.87 5.79
C ILE A 637 -1.48 27.47 6.40
N ASN A 638 -0.92 26.48 5.70
CA ASN A 638 -0.82 25.11 6.20
C ASN A 638 0.09 25.02 7.43
N LEU A 639 1.23 25.72 7.42
CA LEU A 639 2.10 25.79 8.60
C LEU A 639 1.43 26.51 9.78
N PHE A 640 0.61 27.53 9.50
CA PHE A 640 -0.18 28.21 10.52
C PHE A 640 -1.21 27.27 11.16
N VAL A 641 -1.90 26.48 10.35
CA VAL A 641 -2.87 25.47 10.83
C VAL A 641 -2.18 24.36 11.61
N SER A 642 -1.02 23.88 11.14
CA SER A 642 -0.21 22.87 11.84
C SER A 642 0.20 23.36 13.23
N ALA A 643 0.68 24.59 13.34
CA ALA A 643 1.07 25.20 14.60
C ALA A 643 -0.07 25.27 15.62
N LEU A 644 -1.27 25.67 15.18
CA LEU A 644 -2.46 25.72 16.02
C LEU A 644 -2.91 24.32 16.46
N ALA A 645 -2.87 23.37 15.55
CA ALA A 645 -3.31 22.00 15.82
C ALA A 645 -2.40 21.29 16.83
N ILE A 646 -1.07 21.47 16.73
CA ILE A 646 -0.08 20.93 17.67
C ILE A 646 -0.30 21.47 19.09
N GLN A 647 -0.68 22.75 19.24
CA GLN A 647 -0.91 23.33 20.58
C GLN A 647 -2.05 22.64 21.33
N VAL A 648 -3.15 22.34 20.63
CA VAL A 648 -4.30 21.62 21.22
C VAL A 648 -3.91 20.17 21.55
N SER A 649 -3.17 19.50 20.65
CA SER A 649 -2.66 18.15 20.91
C SER A 649 -1.76 18.10 22.15
N LEU A 650 -0.82 19.05 22.28
CA LEU A 650 0.13 19.10 23.38
C LEU A 650 -0.53 19.39 24.73
N LEU A 651 -1.61 20.19 24.77
CA LEU A 651 -2.35 20.43 26.00
C LEU A 651 -2.85 19.12 26.64
N ILE A 652 -3.33 18.20 25.80
CA ILE A 652 -3.90 16.95 26.29
C ILE A 652 -2.79 15.93 26.53
N GLN A 653 -1.83 15.84 25.61
CA GLN A 653 -0.75 14.84 25.67
C GLN A 653 0.33 15.18 26.71
N ALA A 654 0.50 16.45 27.11
CA ALA A 654 1.55 16.82 28.05
C ALA A 654 1.39 16.06 29.39
N PRO A 655 2.40 15.29 29.82
CA PRO A 655 2.36 14.62 31.11
C PRO A 655 2.44 15.68 32.21
N ALA A 656 1.30 16.02 32.83
CA ALA A 656 1.27 16.86 34.01
C ALA A 656 1.25 15.97 35.25
N ARG A 657 2.27 16.08 36.09
CA ARG A 657 2.44 15.23 37.30
C ARG A 657 1.22 15.23 38.25
N GLN A 658 0.33 16.23 38.18
CA GLN A 658 -0.81 16.30 39.11
C GLN A 658 -2.07 17.04 38.61
N GLN A 659 -2.10 17.54 37.36
CA GLN A 659 -3.11 18.55 36.98
C GLN A 659 -3.59 18.43 35.54
N THR A 660 -3.48 17.28 34.88
CA THR A 660 -3.94 17.16 33.47
C THR A 660 -5.40 17.59 33.32
N LEU A 661 -6.28 17.18 34.25
CA LEU A 661 -7.68 17.62 34.27
C LEU A 661 -7.82 19.12 34.55
N ASP A 662 -7.07 19.68 35.49
CA ASP A 662 -7.13 21.11 35.82
C ASP A 662 -6.55 21.99 34.71
N GLN A 663 -5.56 21.51 33.98
CA GLN A 663 -5.00 22.15 32.79
C GLN A 663 -6.02 22.16 31.65
N ILE A 664 -6.68 21.02 31.40
CA ILE A 664 -7.75 20.90 30.41
C ILE A 664 -8.93 21.81 30.78
N ASN A 665 -9.40 21.74 32.03
CA ASN A 665 -10.49 22.57 32.54
C ASN A 665 -10.12 24.05 32.49
N GLY A 666 -8.93 24.41 32.96
CA GLY A 666 -8.42 25.77 32.94
C GLY A 666 -8.31 26.33 31.51
N PHE A 667 -7.83 25.54 30.55
CA PHE A 667 -7.85 25.93 29.13
C PHE A 667 -9.27 26.19 28.65
N CYS A 668 -10.21 25.30 28.99
CA CYS A 668 -11.60 25.43 28.60
C CYS A 668 -12.29 26.66 29.20
N ASP A 669 -12.02 26.97 30.46
CA ASP A 669 -12.52 28.18 31.13
C ASP A 669 -11.94 29.45 30.49
N HIS A 670 -10.64 29.44 30.17
CA HIS A 670 -9.99 30.56 29.48
C HIS A 670 -10.56 30.77 28.07
N LEU A 671 -10.88 29.70 27.35
CA LEU A 671 -11.52 29.76 26.03
C LEU A 671 -12.97 30.22 26.10
N ALA A 672 -13.70 29.89 27.17
CA ALA A 672 -15.04 30.42 27.39
C ALA A 672 -15.01 31.94 27.66
N ALA A 673 -13.98 32.41 28.36
CA ALA A 673 -13.81 33.82 28.73
C ALA A 673 -13.13 34.69 27.65
N ASN A 674 -12.42 34.10 26.68
CA ASN A 674 -11.57 34.82 25.74
C ASN A 674 -11.65 34.27 24.31
N SER A 675 -11.16 35.04 23.33
CA SER A 675 -11.05 34.55 21.95
C SER A 675 -9.97 33.47 21.80
N LEU A 676 -10.12 32.61 20.79
CA LEU A 676 -9.11 31.62 20.41
C LEU A 676 -7.72 32.25 20.21
N VAL A 677 -7.65 33.47 19.68
CA VAL A 677 -6.42 34.25 19.53
C VAL A 677 -5.73 34.48 20.87
N HIS A 678 -6.49 34.86 21.90
CA HIS A 678 -5.94 35.14 23.23
C HIS A 678 -5.42 33.86 23.89
N VAL A 679 -6.20 32.79 23.85
CA VAL A 679 -5.83 31.50 24.48
C VAL A 679 -4.59 30.90 23.83
N THR A 680 -4.54 30.87 22.49
CA THR A 680 -3.39 30.34 21.74
C THR A 680 -2.12 31.15 22.00
N ARG A 681 -2.20 32.48 22.07
CA ARG A 681 -1.05 33.34 22.40
C ARG A 681 -0.55 33.11 23.82
N SER A 682 -1.46 33.08 24.79
CA SER A 682 -1.12 32.82 26.20
C SER A 682 -0.45 31.46 26.36
N PHE A 683 -1.00 30.42 25.71
CA PHE A 683 -0.46 29.08 25.73
C PHE A 683 0.92 28.97 25.06
N SER A 684 1.06 29.54 23.86
CA SER A 684 2.34 29.55 23.11
C SER A 684 3.45 30.27 23.89
N GLN A 685 3.13 31.39 24.55
CA GLN A 685 4.07 32.12 25.41
C GLN A 685 4.49 31.29 26.64
N ARG A 686 3.52 30.67 27.32
CA ARG A 686 3.77 29.89 28.54
C ARG A 686 4.64 28.66 28.27
N HIS A 687 4.37 27.96 27.17
CA HIS A 687 5.03 26.69 26.85
C HIS A 687 6.18 26.83 25.84
N ARG A 688 6.50 28.06 25.41
CA ARG A 688 7.51 28.36 24.39
C ARG A 688 7.33 27.56 23.10
N ILE A 689 6.09 27.22 22.76
CA ILE A 689 5.74 26.50 21.54
C ILE A 689 5.77 27.52 20.41
N LEU A 690 6.95 27.71 19.83
CA LEU A 690 7.11 28.43 18.58
C LEU A 690 6.72 27.49 17.43
N PRO A 691 5.92 27.92 16.45
CA PRO A 691 5.80 27.20 15.20
C PRO A 691 7.19 27.01 14.62
N GLN A 692 7.63 25.77 14.49
CA GLN A 692 8.85 25.45 13.76
C GLN A 692 8.68 25.96 12.32
N THR A 693 9.38 27.03 11.97
CA THR A 693 9.41 27.54 10.59
C THR A 693 10.52 26.79 9.87
N GLY A 694 10.14 25.79 9.06
CA GLY A 694 11.07 24.96 8.32
C GLY A 694 11.35 23.62 9.01
N CYS A 695 12.44 23.00 8.61
CA CYS A 695 12.70 21.60 8.95
C CYS A 695 13.19 21.41 10.38
N PRO A 696 12.71 20.37 11.10
CA PRO A 696 13.16 20.08 12.45
C PRO A 696 14.68 19.84 12.51
N LYS A 697 15.24 20.07 13.69
CA LYS A 697 16.67 19.94 14.00
C LYS A 697 16.87 19.04 15.22
N GLY A 698 18.07 18.48 15.38
CA GLY A 698 18.42 17.62 16.51
C GLY A 698 17.55 16.36 16.57
N ASP A 699 17.16 15.95 17.78
CA ASP A 699 16.32 14.77 18.02
C ASP A 699 14.96 14.85 17.28
N ASP A 700 14.35 16.04 17.18
CA ASP A 700 13.11 16.25 16.42
C ASP A 700 13.30 15.93 14.92
N ARG A 701 14.51 16.13 14.38
CA ARG A 701 14.84 15.80 12.99
C ARG A 701 14.92 14.29 12.79
N SER A 702 15.54 13.58 13.73
CA SER A 702 15.59 12.11 13.75
C SER A 702 14.17 11.53 13.85
N TRP A 703 13.34 12.08 14.73
CA TRP A 703 11.95 11.66 14.83
C TRP A 703 11.13 11.97 13.58
N PHE A 704 11.26 13.17 13.02
CA PHE A 704 10.57 13.55 11.79
C PHE A 704 10.98 12.65 10.62
N TRP A 705 12.25 12.24 10.55
CA TRP A 705 12.71 11.25 9.58
C TRP A 705 12.02 9.89 9.74
N GLN A 706 11.88 9.37 10.97
CA GLN A 706 11.19 8.10 11.21
C GLN A 706 9.70 8.16 10.85
N GLN A 707 9.04 9.29 11.12
CA GLN A 707 7.65 9.51 10.69
C GLN A 707 7.54 9.53 9.17
N CYS A 708 8.50 10.16 8.48
CA CYS A 708 8.59 10.14 7.03
C CYS A 708 8.82 8.73 6.49
N LEU A 709 9.75 7.98 7.08
CA LEU A 709 10.23 6.71 6.52
C LEU A 709 9.35 5.51 6.83
N GLU A 710 8.94 5.33 8.09
CA GLU A 710 8.42 4.05 8.56
C GLU A 710 7.09 4.14 9.31
N LEU A 711 6.92 5.19 10.11
CA LEU A 711 5.86 5.21 11.14
C LEU A 711 4.58 5.90 10.68
N GLY A 712 4.69 6.87 9.75
CA GLY A 712 3.55 7.60 9.20
C GLY A 712 2.66 8.28 10.25
N MET A 713 3.20 8.55 11.47
CA MET A 713 2.53 9.07 12.68
C MET A 713 1.97 10.50 12.56
N TRP A 714 1.49 10.83 11.36
CA TRP A 714 0.80 12.03 11.01
C TRP A 714 -0.53 12.11 11.75
N GLN A 715 -0.59 13.03 12.71
CA GLN A 715 -1.82 13.45 13.37
C GLN A 715 -2.71 14.20 12.35
N THR A 716 -3.41 13.42 11.52
CA THR A 716 -4.39 13.88 10.53
C THR A 716 -5.78 13.97 11.17
N ALA A 717 -6.83 14.19 10.37
CA ALA A 717 -8.20 14.26 10.87
C ALA A 717 -9.18 13.49 9.95
N PRO A 718 -10.33 13.01 10.45
CA PRO A 718 -11.14 12.02 9.73
C PRO A 718 -11.82 12.58 8.47
N LEU A 719 -12.00 11.73 7.45
CA LEU A 719 -12.73 12.01 6.21
C LEU A 719 -13.92 11.05 6.04
N PRO A 720 -15.06 11.50 5.47
CA PRO A 720 -15.32 12.84 4.96
C PRO A 720 -15.72 13.83 6.06
N ALA A 721 -15.38 15.11 5.86
CA ALA A 721 -15.54 16.19 6.85
C ALA A 721 -17.01 16.47 7.25
N ASP A 722 -17.98 15.91 6.51
CA ASP A 722 -19.42 16.00 6.77
C ASP A 722 -19.93 14.94 7.76
N ARG A 723 -19.14 13.91 8.09
CA ARG A 723 -19.47 12.87 9.07
C ARG A 723 -18.77 13.01 10.42
N VAL A 724 -18.11 14.14 10.69
CA VAL A 724 -17.33 14.31 11.93
C VAL A 724 -18.04 15.25 12.90
N HIS A 725 -18.38 14.72 14.06
CA HIS A 725 -18.71 15.52 15.24
C HIS A 725 -17.43 16.19 15.78
N PHE A 726 -17.34 17.51 15.59
CA PHE A 726 -16.42 18.44 16.24
C PHE A 726 -14.95 18.50 15.75
N ASN A 727 -14.47 19.74 15.63
CA ASN A 727 -13.08 20.21 15.56
C ASN A 727 -12.20 19.88 14.34
N SER A 728 -12.56 18.91 13.51
CA SER A 728 -11.65 18.40 12.46
C SER A 728 -11.58 19.19 11.16
N ARG A 729 -12.53 20.11 10.86
CA ARG A 729 -12.71 20.62 9.48
C ARG A 729 -11.50 21.36 8.90
N LEU A 730 -10.86 22.24 9.69
CA LEU A 730 -9.68 23.00 9.27
C LEU A 730 -8.46 22.07 9.07
N ARG A 731 -8.28 21.12 10.00
CA ARG A 731 -7.17 20.14 9.98
C ARG A 731 -7.37 19.09 8.88
N SER A 732 -8.58 18.56 8.70
CA SER A 732 -8.93 17.53 7.71
C SER A 732 -8.84 18.03 6.27
N ARG A 733 -8.99 19.34 6.05
CA ARG A 733 -8.83 19.97 4.73
C ARG A 733 -7.38 20.32 4.38
N ARG A 734 -6.57 20.68 5.38
CA ARG A 734 -5.25 21.32 5.15
C ARG A 734 -4.05 20.49 5.62
N LEU A 735 -4.19 19.64 6.65
CA LEU A 735 -3.15 18.74 7.18
C LEU A 735 -3.44 17.29 6.78
N THR A 736 -3.50 17.04 5.47
CA THR A 736 -3.66 15.69 4.90
C THR A 736 -2.34 14.92 4.96
N THR A 737 -2.37 13.61 4.75
CA THR A 737 -1.14 12.80 4.62
C THR A 737 -0.23 13.34 3.50
N GLU A 738 -0.83 13.85 2.42
CA GLU A 738 -0.12 14.51 1.32
C GLU A 738 0.63 15.77 1.76
N TYR A 739 0.06 16.60 2.65
CA TYR A 739 0.79 17.74 3.21
C TYR A 739 2.06 17.30 3.93
N PHE A 740 1.98 16.28 4.78
CA PHE A 740 3.14 15.77 5.51
C PHE A 740 4.17 15.12 4.57
N HIS A 741 3.75 14.39 3.53
CA HIS A 741 4.66 13.86 2.51
C HIS A 741 5.43 14.97 1.78
N THR A 742 4.78 16.10 1.48
CA THR A 742 5.47 17.27 0.90
C THR A 742 6.50 17.83 1.87
N GLN A 743 6.19 17.94 3.17
CA GLN A 743 7.16 18.40 4.17
C GLN A 743 8.36 17.44 4.30
N CYS A 744 8.14 16.13 4.22
CA CYS A 744 9.22 15.14 4.19
C CYS A 744 10.17 15.36 3.01
N ALA A 745 9.62 15.62 1.82
CA ALA A 745 10.42 15.89 0.62
C ALA A 745 11.22 17.19 0.72
N GLU A 746 10.62 18.24 1.28
CA GLU A 746 11.28 19.53 1.50
C GLU A 746 12.41 19.45 2.52
N CYS A 747 12.24 18.65 3.58
CA CYS A 747 13.18 18.59 4.70
C CYS A 747 14.31 17.59 4.59
N PHE A 748 14.09 16.57 3.76
CA PHE A 748 15.09 15.58 3.42
C PHE A 748 15.23 15.53 1.91
N PRO A 749 15.71 16.64 1.29
CA PRO A 749 15.99 16.66 -0.14
C PRO A 749 17.15 15.70 -0.39
N MET A 750 16.84 14.57 -1.00
CA MET A 750 17.86 13.58 -1.35
C MET A 750 18.53 14.05 -2.65
N SER A 751 19.84 14.35 -2.60
CA SER A 751 20.59 14.76 -3.79
C SER A 751 21.25 13.56 -4.49
N ARG A 752 21.38 13.67 -5.81
CA ARG A 752 21.96 12.68 -6.74
C ARG A 752 21.10 11.41 -6.93
N ASN A 753 20.01 11.62 -7.66
CA ASN A 753 19.25 10.61 -8.42
C ASN A 753 18.63 9.46 -7.60
N ARG A 754 18.20 9.78 -6.40
CA ARG A 754 17.48 8.86 -5.54
C ARG A 754 16.38 9.70 -4.91
N TRP A 755 15.13 9.38 -5.26
CA TRP A 755 13.95 9.78 -4.50
C TRP A 755 13.42 11.22 -4.63
N ALA A 756 13.32 11.80 -5.82
CA ALA A 756 12.54 13.04 -5.96
C ALA A 756 11.02 12.79 -6.09
N ALA A 757 10.62 11.67 -6.69
CA ALA A 757 9.21 11.33 -6.88
C ALA A 757 8.78 9.94 -6.40
N ALA A 758 9.73 9.01 -6.30
CA ALA A 758 9.55 7.74 -5.57
C ALA A 758 9.41 7.92 -4.04
N GLN A 759 9.61 9.13 -3.51
CA GLN A 759 9.61 9.42 -2.08
C GLN A 759 8.22 9.19 -1.45
N LYS A 760 7.13 9.64 -2.10
CA LYS A 760 5.75 9.47 -1.63
C LYS A 760 5.29 8.01 -1.65
N GLN A 761 5.74 7.24 -2.65
CA GLN A 761 5.34 5.84 -2.82
C GLN A 761 6.20 4.88 -2.00
N ALA A 762 7.48 5.18 -1.81
CA ALA A 762 8.36 4.33 -1.03
C ALA A 762 8.21 4.49 0.47
N PHE A 763 7.88 5.69 0.96
CA PHE A 763 7.44 5.86 2.34
C PHE A 763 6.16 5.05 2.61
N ARG A 764 5.20 5.03 1.67
CA ARG A 764 3.99 4.20 1.78
C ARG A 764 4.27 2.70 1.68
N ALA A 765 5.08 2.26 0.71
CA ALA A 765 5.44 0.86 0.53
C ALA A 765 6.29 0.33 1.70
N PHE A 766 7.14 1.17 2.27
CA PHE A 766 7.93 0.83 3.45
C PHE A 766 7.07 0.74 4.71
N ALA A 767 6.20 1.73 4.96
CA ALA A 767 5.24 1.66 6.07
C ALA A 767 4.32 0.43 5.95
N GLN A 768 3.92 0.06 4.73
CA GLN A 768 3.17 -1.17 4.47
C GLN A 768 4.00 -2.45 4.74
N HIS A 769 5.29 -2.44 4.42
CA HIS A 769 6.18 -3.55 4.77
C HIS A 769 6.42 -3.66 6.29
N ALA A 770 6.56 -2.52 6.99
CA ALA A 770 6.67 -2.46 8.45
C ALA A 770 5.40 -3.03 9.13
N LEU A 771 4.22 -2.67 8.61
CA LEU A 771 2.91 -3.23 8.95
C LEU A 771 2.86 -4.76 8.81
N GLU A 772 3.38 -5.30 7.70
CA GLU A 772 3.40 -6.73 7.43
C GLU A 772 4.47 -7.51 8.23
N SER A 773 5.51 -6.81 8.72
CA SER A 773 6.69 -7.44 9.32
C SER A 773 6.64 -7.53 10.85
N PHE A 774 6.40 -6.43 11.55
CA PHE A 774 6.49 -6.37 13.03
C PHE A 774 5.29 -5.75 13.73
N ALA A 775 4.44 -4.99 13.02
CA ALA A 775 3.22 -4.38 13.56
C ALA A 775 1.92 -5.15 13.20
N GLY A 776 2.05 -6.42 12.75
CA GLY A 776 0.95 -7.32 12.40
C GLY A 776 0.30 -8.02 13.61
N ASN A 777 -0.11 -9.29 13.50
CA ASN A 777 -0.71 -10.07 14.61
C ASN A 777 0.21 -10.08 15.85
N ILE A 778 -0.12 -9.28 16.85
CA ILE A 778 0.69 -9.12 18.06
C ILE A 778 0.51 -10.37 18.93
N ASN A 779 1.62 -11.04 19.27
CA ASN A 779 1.63 -12.03 20.33
C ASN A 779 1.92 -11.31 21.65
N ALA A 780 0.87 -11.09 22.43
CA ALA A 780 0.96 -10.29 23.65
C ALA A 780 1.23 -11.12 24.91
N SER A 781 1.67 -12.38 24.77
CA SER A 781 2.14 -13.17 25.90
C SER A 781 3.34 -12.49 26.58
N ASP A 782 3.30 -12.35 27.90
CA ASP A 782 4.28 -11.64 28.74
C ASP A 782 4.48 -10.17 28.36
N MET A 783 3.38 -9.50 28.00
CA MET A 783 3.34 -8.05 27.78
C MET A 783 2.27 -7.42 28.67
N LEU A 784 2.64 -6.34 29.33
CA LEU A 784 1.76 -5.42 30.04
C LEU A 784 1.66 -4.12 29.25
N PHE A 785 0.44 -3.76 28.89
CA PHE A 785 0.13 -2.48 28.29
C PHE A 785 -0.59 -1.59 29.31
N THR A 786 -0.04 -0.41 29.57
CA THR A 786 -0.67 0.62 30.40
C THR A 786 -1.03 1.80 29.50
N VAL A 787 -2.12 2.49 29.78
CA VAL A 787 -2.51 3.68 29.01
C VAL A 787 -3.37 4.63 29.83
N GLY A 788 -3.09 5.93 29.72
CA GLY A 788 -3.93 6.96 30.32
C GLY A 788 -5.32 7.01 29.68
N GLU A 789 -6.36 7.24 30.48
CA GLU A 789 -7.72 7.39 29.96
C GLU A 789 -7.85 8.60 29.02
N LEU A 790 -7.15 9.69 29.34
CA LEU A 790 -7.18 10.95 28.59
C LEU A 790 -6.19 10.98 27.43
N ASP A 791 -5.31 9.98 27.33
CA ASP A 791 -4.27 9.92 26.30
C ASP A 791 -4.88 9.81 24.89
N PRO A 792 -4.62 10.77 23.98
CA PRO A 792 -5.10 10.69 22.60
C PRO A 792 -4.55 9.49 21.82
N TRP A 793 -3.42 8.91 22.24
CA TRP A 793 -2.84 7.69 21.64
C TRP A 793 -3.52 6.40 22.07
N ARG A 794 -4.45 6.44 23.04
CA ARG A 794 -5.11 5.26 23.59
C ARG A 794 -5.71 4.35 22.55
N PHE A 795 -6.41 4.91 21.57
CA PHE A 795 -7.11 4.12 20.55
C PHE A 795 -6.14 3.26 19.73
N LEU A 796 -4.90 3.74 19.58
CA LEU A 796 -3.84 3.15 18.77
C LEU A 796 -2.94 2.23 19.58
N THR A 797 -3.08 2.26 20.90
CA THR A 797 -2.42 1.32 21.81
C THR A 797 -3.14 -0.02 21.72
N LEU A 798 -4.47 -0.08 21.95
CA LEU A 798 -5.20 -1.36 22.00
C LEU A 798 -6.70 -1.37 21.60
N ASP A 799 -7.38 -0.23 21.38
CA ASP A 799 -8.83 -0.22 21.04
C ASP A 799 -9.12 -0.46 19.54
N THR A 800 -8.10 -0.73 18.72
CA THR A 800 -8.27 -1.15 17.33
C THR A 800 -8.53 -2.65 17.23
N GLN A 801 -9.25 -3.11 16.19
CA GLN A 801 -9.49 -4.52 15.88
C GLN A 801 -8.21 -5.26 15.44
N LEU A 802 -7.14 -5.21 16.25
CA LEU A 802 -5.92 -5.96 16.03
C LEU A 802 -6.18 -7.45 16.30
N PRO A 803 -5.73 -8.36 15.44
CA PRO A 803 -5.80 -9.79 15.74
C PRO A 803 -4.67 -10.12 16.74
N ILE A 804 -4.95 -9.87 18.02
CA ILE A 804 -4.04 -10.20 19.12
C ILE A 804 -4.14 -11.71 19.38
N SER A 805 -2.99 -12.36 19.50
CA SER A 805 -2.87 -13.73 20.00
C SER A 805 -2.30 -13.71 21.42
N GLY A 806 -2.81 -14.57 22.30
CA GLY A 806 -2.52 -14.52 23.75
C GLY A 806 -3.46 -13.57 24.51
N THR A 807 -3.37 -13.57 25.85
CA THR A 807 -4.15 -12.69 26.72
C THR A 807 -3.24 -11.57 27.26
N PRO A 808 -3.21 -10.38 26.64
CA PRO A 808 -2.42 -9.25 27.15
C PRO A 808 -2.91 -8.82 28.54
N HIS A 809 -1.99 -8.39 29.40
CA HIS A 809 -2.37 -7.58 30.55
C HIS A 809 -2.56 -6.14 30.07
N VAL A 810 -3.74 -5.58 30.30
CA VAL A 810 -4.10 -4.23 29.87
C VAL A 810 -4.65 -3.45 31.05
N ILE A 811 -4.09 -2.27 31.31
CA ILE A 811 -4.52 -1.38 32.39
C ILE A 811 -4.78 0.02 31.82
N VAL A 812 -6.03 0.46 31.92
CA VAL A 812 -6.42 1.85 31.62
C VAL A 812 -6.41 2.63 32.92
N ILE A 813 -5.72 3.77 32.94
CA ILE A 813 -5.51 4.58 34.15
C ILE A 813 -6.46 5.78 34.12
N PRO A 814 -7.52 5.80 34.94
CA PRO A 814 -8.54 6.85 34.93
C PRO A 814 -7.95 8.23 35.12
N GLY A 815 -8.36 9.21 34.32
CA GLY A 815 -7.90 10.61 34.44
C GLY A 815 -6.39 10.85 34.22
N ALA A 816 -5.62 9.84 33.84
CA ALA A 816 -4.21 9.99 33.48
C ALA A 816 -4.05 10.30 31.99
N SER A 817 -2.98 11.01 31.63
CA SER A 817 -2.60 11.28 30.24
C SER A 817 -1.46 10.37 29.76
N HIS A 818 -0.73 10.81 28.74
CA HIS A 818 0.33 10.09 28.06
C HIS A 818 1.49 9.77 29.01
N VAL A 819 1.84 8.48 29.13
CA VAL A 819 2.97 7.94 29.91
C VAL A 819 3.04 8.39 31.38
N GLU A 820 1.92 8.85 31.96
CA GLU A 820 1.87 9.40 33.32
C GLU A 820 2.23 8.35 34.38
N ASP A 821 2.00 7.07 34.08
CA ASP A 821 2.31 5.93 34.93
C ASP A 821 3.80 5.65 35.10
N LEU A 822 4.63 6.06 34.14
CA LEU A 822 6.08 5.94 34.24
C LEU A 822 6.71 7.08 35.05
N LEU A 823 5.93 8.10 35.44
CA LEU A 823 6.40 9.19 36.29
C LEU A 823 6.56 8.71 37.75
N GLY A 824 7.40 9.41 38.52
CA GLY A 824 7.58 9.10 39.94
C GLY A 824 6.41 9.53 40.82
N PRO A 825 6.30 8.96 42.04
CA PRO A 825 5.37 9.45 43.04
C PRO A 825 5.64 10.92 43.36
N LEU A 826 4.58 11.67 43.65
CA LEU A 826 4.65 13.09 43.99
C LEU A 826 5.35 13.28 45.34
N ASP A 827 6.41 14.08 45.37
CA ASP A 827 6.98 14.54 46.64
C ASP A 827 5.93 15.42 47.34
N ASN A 828 5.78 15.21 48.64
CA ASN A 828 4.68 15.68 49.51
C ASN A 828 4.51 17.21 49.69
N ASP A 829 5.12 18.06 48.87
CA ASP A 829 5.23 19.50 49.20
C ASP A 829 4.45 20.49 48.30
N ASP A 830 3.71 20.05 47.28
CA ASP A 830 2.87 20.95 46.47
C ASP A 830 1.36 20.74 46.69
N VAL A 831 0.88 21.40 47.75
CA VAL A 831 -0.37 22.16 47.92
C VAL A 831 -1.67 21.69 47.24
N ASP A 832 -2.66 21.44 48.11
CA ASP A 832 -4.12 21.38 47.91
C ASP A 832 -4.80 20.06 47.45
N GLY A 833 -4.92 19.12 48.39
CA GLY A 833 -6.24 18.53 48.69
C GLY A 833 -6.76 17.35 47.87
N ILE A 834 -5.98 16.74 46.99
CA ILE A 834 -6.33 15.47 46.33
C ILE A 834 -5.26 14.43 46.69
N GLY A 835 -5.70 13.28 47.22
CA GLY A 835 -4.91 12.35 48.03
C GLY A 835 -3.52 11.97 47.49
N SER A 836 -2.56 12.00 48.41
CA SER A 836 -1.14 11.65 48.27
C SER A 836 -0.85 10.14 48.09
N GLY A 837 -1.70 9.45 47.32
CA GLY A 837 -1.56 8.03 47.03
C GLY A 837 -1.30 7.79 45.55
N GLU A 838 -0.33 6.93 45.24
CA GLU A 838 -0.19 6.39 43.90
C GLU A 838 -1.48 5.68 43.45
N ARG A 839 -1.90 5.88 42.20
CA ARG A 839 -3.16 5.34 41.68
C ARG A 839 -3.18 3.80 41.78
N PRO A 840 -4.29 3.16 42.20
CA PRO A 840 -4.38 1.70 42.35
C PRO A 840 -4.03 0.91 41.08
N GLU A 841 -4.30 1.49 39.91
CA GLU A 841 -3.99 0.91 38.60
C GLU A 841 -2.48 0.82 38.37
N ILE A 842 -1.71 1.82 38.82
CA ILE A 842 -0.25 1.84 38.73
C ILE A 842 0.37 0.80 39.68
N GLN A 843 -0.21 0.63 40.87
CA GLN A 843 0.18 -0.43 41.82
C GLN A 843 -0.14 -1.82 41.27
N SER A 844 -1.29 -1.98 40.62
CA SER A 844 -1.70 -3.22 39.97
C SER A 844 -0.76 -3.57 38.81
N ALA A 845 -0.35 -2.57 38.01
CA ALA A 845 0.63 -2.72 36.96
C ALA A 845 1.96 -3.27 37.50
N ARG A 846 2.48 -2.71 38.59
CA ARG A 846 3.69 -3.23 39.24
C ARG A 846 3.54 -4.61 39.83
N SER A 847 2.36 -4.96 40.36
CA SER A 847 2.12 -6.28 40.94
C SER A 847 2.06 -7.41 39.91
N ILE A 848 1.82 -7.09 38.64
CA ILE A 848 1.81 -8.05 37.52
C ILE A 848 3.25 -8.38 37.05
N ILE A 849 4.15 -7.40 37.16
CA ILE A 849 5.57 -7.49 36.78
C ILE A 849 6.32 -8.29 37.85
#